data_AF-A0A964PLH0-F1
#
_entry.id   AF-A0A964PLH0-F1
#
_cell.length_a   1.000
_cell.length_b   1.000
_cell.length_c   1.000
_cell.angle_alpha   90.00
_cell.angle_beta   90.00
_cell.angle_gamma   90.00
#
_symmetry.space_group_name_H-M   'P 1'
#
loop_
_entity.id
_entity.type
_entity.pdbx_description
1 polymer ?
#
loop_
_entity_poly.entity_id
_entity_poly.type
_entity_poly.pdbx_seq_one_letter_code
_entity_poly.pdbx_strand_id
1 'polypeptide(L)'
;MIIQQMVAAEVSGVMFTANPMSSRTDEIVINASWGLGEGIVSGILTPDQYVVALETLDIKQQTVGDKEVQVIRAPNGIGTITSTVPHSLREALSLSAPKAMALAELGREVMTFYEGFPQDIEWALAGDQLYLLQSRPITGVEFTWDEDVDAWHTAPEDENTVWTHIWCEQFLTGGITPLFSSLRAWECEVNWTYFAKLYGFDEITNVRWFKYRRATWYFNADAEKIWQKLMWPAALRDLTNIPPAWQADYARDETSLIDVARMWIRLHVMEPKHGLYGWFHNTYAWIDGKIEEANGPSDEQLRRLSDAALKRQCDKSSQMVADFFETLWPGFSWIAPGALGLLNVLLTKWYDGSSPNLFQDLIAGLPDTALVTETNDLWKLADIITHSKRLSACLNEHRDAEFFAALKEFEEGRAFLTKYAAFLTAHSHRGHQDRDIYYKRRVEDPQIDYLAFRALQNAGEANRPENLEARLLARRKAATDEVMQNLSAQPLGGVKAEIFKMVLNYILRFLKFRDDERHFLDRMTLQKKHVFSEIGRRVHQRGLVANLDDFFFLAKHELYALFDGHASQALCRAKIEARRRVFERRNARLEHAPTYLQAGMTLNLDNNSDQITLVDGALRGVGTSRGEVTGRARVVRSMKEIGRVEKDDILICNSTDPGWMPVFPLIKGLVLETGGMLAHGACLSREYGLPAVQLRNAIQLIADGSVITVNGDSGEIIIVEEPEKEAA
;
A
#
# COMPACT_ATOMS: atom_id res chain seq x y z
N MET A 1 -6.69 14.34 48.70
CA MET A 1 -7.04 13.09 49.39
C MET A 1 -8.47 12.77 49.06
N ILE A 2 -8.72 11.67 48.36
CA ILE A 2 -10.08 11.18 48.10
C ILE A 2 -10.44 10.26 49.27
N ILE A 3 -11.62 10.47 49.88
CA ILE A 3 -12.17 9.58 50.89
C ILE A 3 -13.40 8.93 50.25
N GLN A 4 -13.33 7.63 49.98
CA GLN A 4 -14.37 6.85 49.32
C GLN A 4 -14.84 5.73 50.24
N GLN A 5 -16.12 5.37 50.15
CA GLN A 5 -16.66 4.21 50.85
C GLN A 5 -16.00 2.94 50.31
N MET A 6 -15.54 2.08 51.23
CA MET A 6 -14.88 0.82 50.86
C MET A 6 -15.92 -0.23 50.45
N VAL A 7 -15.72 -0.84 49.29
CA VAL A 7 -16.54 -1.93 48.76
C VAL A 7 -16.01 -3.26 49.29
N ALA A 8 -16.88 -4.11 49.84
CA ALA A 8 -16.53 -5.47 50.27
C ALA A 8 -16.57 -6.41 49.06
N ALA A 9 -15.61 -6.26 48.15
CA ALA A 9 -15.58 -6.96 46.88
C ALA A 9 -15.29 -8.47 47.02
N GLU A 10 -16.07 -9.29 46.33
CA GLU A 10 -15.79 -10.72 46.14
C GLU A 10 -14.83 -10.93 44.95
N VAL A 11 -14.98 -10.08 43.94
CA VAL A 11 -14.14 -10.03 42.73
C VAL A 11 -13.87 -8.57 42.43
N SER A 12 -12.66 -8.26 41.99
CA SER A 12 -12.31 -6.92 41.55
C SER A 12 -11.21 -6.98 40.50
N GLY A 13 -10.94 -5.83 39.89
CA GLY A 13 -9.81 -5.70 39.01
C GLY A 13 -9.80 -4.43 38.19
N VAL A 14 -9.18 -4.56 37.02
CA VAL A 14 -8.89 -3.45 36.11
C VAL A 14 -9.47 -3.77 34.74
N MET A 15 -10.01 -2.78 34.07
CA MET A 15 -10.54 -2.88 32.72
C MET A 15 -9.96 -1.77 31.85
N PHE A 16 -9.46 -2.12 30.67
CA PHE A 16 -9.02 -1.19 29.66
C PHE A 16 -10.03 -1.20 28.51
N THR A 17 -10.54 -0.04 28.10
CA THR A 17 -11.50 0.08 26.98
C THR A 17 -10.83 0.15 25.61
N ALA A 18 -9.52 -0.11 25.57
CA ALA A 18 -8.72 -0.40 24.38
C ALA A 18 -7.62 -1.38 24.79
N ASN A 19 -7.18 -2.27 23.91
CA ASN A 19 -6.19 -3.28 24.22
C ASN A 19 -4.77 -2.65 24.28
N PRO A 20 -4.11 -2.58 25.45
CA PRO A 20 -2.81 -1.94 25.57
C PRO A 20 -1.65 -2.76 24.96
N MET A 21 -1.85 -4.07 24.72
CA MET A 21 -0.83 -4.97 24.17
C MET A 21 -0.80 -4.90 22.65
N SER A 22 -1.98 -4.91 22.02
CA SER A 22 -2.13 -4.88 20.58
C SER A 22 -2.41 -3.47 20.05
N SER A 23 -2.52 -2.45 20.90
CA SER A 23 -2.94 -1.08 20.58
C SER A 23 -4.27 -0.97 19.81
N ARG A 24 -5.10 -2.02 19.83
CA ARG A 24 -6.41 -2.05 19.17
C ARG A 24 -7.43 -1.26 19.97
N THR A 25 -8.25 -0.45 19.31
CA THR A 25 -9.29 0.35 19.97
C THR A 25 -10.68 -0.27 19.89
N ASP A 26 -10.84 -1.43 19.26
CA ASP A 26 -12.09 -2.19 19.15
C ASP A 26 -12.20 -3.34 20.16
N GLU A 27 -11.31 -3.38 21.15
CA GLU A 27 -11.22 -4.43 22.16
C GLU A 27 -11.21 -3.85 23.58
N ILE A 28 -11.99 -4.46 24.47
CA ILE A 28 -11.94 -4.24 25.91
C ILE A 28 -11.17 -5.40 26.54
N VAL A 29 -10.21 -5.08 27.41
CA VAL A 29 -9.44 -6.08 28.18
C VAL A 29 -9.83 -5.96 29.65
N ILE A 30 -10.34 -7.04 30.22
CA ILE A 30 -10.73 -7.12 31.63
C ILE A 30 -9.76 -8.06 32.34
N ASN A 31 -9.10 -7.58 33.39
CA ASN A 31 -8.36 -8.39 34.33
C ASN A 31 -9.17 -8.52 35.63
N ALA A 32 -9.42 -9.74 36.08
CA ALA A 32 -10.25 -10.02 37.26
C ALA A 32 -9.59 -11.04 38.20
N SER A 33 -9.73 -10.83 39.51
CA SER A 33 -9.27 -11.77 40.53
C SER A 33 -10.18 -11.72 41.76
N TRP A 34 -10.08 -12.75 42.59
CA TRP A 34 -10.80 -12.85 43.86
C TRP A 34 -10.34 -11.82 44.88
N GLY A 35 -11.28 -11.30 45.67
CA GLY A 35 -11.03 -10.33 46.74
C GLY A 35 -10.92 -8.87 46.25
N LEU A 36 -10.15 -8.08 46.99
CA LEU A 36 -9.93 -6.64 46.79
C LEU A 36 -8.87 -6.35 45.71
N GLY A 37 -9.05 -5.24 45.00
CA GLY A 37 -8.26 -4.91 43.80
C GLY A 37 -6.79 -4.59 44.08
N GLU A 38 -6.45 -4.33 45.34
CA GLU A 38 -5.08 -4.13 45.82
C GLU A 38 -4.13 -5.24 45.35
N GLY A 39 -4.60 -6.49 45.29
CA GLY A 39 -3.78 -7.62 44.85
C GLY A 39 -3.35 -7.53 43.37
N ILE A 40 -4.22 -7.01 42.50
CA ILE A 40 -3.90 -6.84 41.07
C ILE A 40 -2.98 -5.64 40.88
N VAL A 41 -3.32 -4.50 41.52
CA VAL A 41 -2.56 -3.25 41.36
C VAL A 41 -1.14 -3.37 41.94
N SER A 42 -0.95 -4.16 42.99
CA SER A 42 0.39 -4.43 43.57
C SER A 42 1.18 -5.51 42.85
N GLY A 43 0.60 -6.21 41.87
CA GLY A 43 1.27 -7.22 41.06
C GLY A 43 1.65 -8.50 41.83
N ILE A 44 1.00 -8.79 42.96
CA ILE A 44 1.31 -9.95 43.80
C ILE A 44 0.59 -11.23 43.35
N LEU A 45 -0.25 -11.16 42.31
CA LEU A 45 -0.99 -12.29 41.74
C LEU A 45 -1.17 -12.16 40.22
N THR A 46 -1.44 -13.28 39.56
CA THR A 46 -1.84 -13.34 38.14
C THR A 46 -3.37 -13.42 38.03
N PRO A 47 -4.06 -12.39 37.49
CA PRO A 47 -5.52 -12.40 37.36
C PRO A 47 -5.98 -13.23 36.16
N ASP A 48 -7.28 -13.53 36.10
CA ASP A 48 -7.93 -13.94 34.85
C ASP A 48 -7.95 -12.78 33.87
N GLN A 49 -7.94 -13.09 32.58
CA GLN A 49 -8.04 -12.12 31.50
C GLN A 49 -9.21 -12.46 30.57
N TYR A 50 -9.98 -11.45 30.19
CA TYR A 50 -11.05 -11.53 29.20
C TYR A 50 -10.79 -10.47 28.14
N VAL A 51 -10.83 -10.86 26.87
CA VAL A 51 -10.81 -9.93 25.73
C VAL A 51 -12.21 -9.91 25.14
N VAL A 52 -12.82 -8.74 25.07
CA VAL A 52 -14.22 -8.53 24.66
C VAL A 52 -14.25 -7.55 23.50
N ALA A 53 -15.03 -7.83 22.45
CA ALA A 53 -15.22 -6.90 21.34
C ALA A 53 -16.00 -5.65 21.80
N LEU A 54 -15.51 -4.44 21.51
CA LEU A 54 -16.11 -3.18 21.99
C LEU A 54 -17.52 -2.94 21.43
N GLU A 55 -17.73 -3.25 20.14
CA GLU A 55 -19.01 -3.06 19.44
C GLU A 55 -20.06 -4.08 19.87
N THR A 56 -19.76 -5.39 19.77
CA THR A 56 -20.74 -6.46 19.99
C THR A 56 -20.84 -6.93 21.44
N LEU A 57 -19.82 -6.63 22.25
CA LEU A 57 -19.63 -7.13 23.62
C LEU A 57 -19.46 -8.65 23.72
N ASP A 58 -19.17 -9.33 22.61
CA ASP A 58 -18.86 -10.75 22.61
C ASP A 58 -17.46 -11.00 23.19
N ILE A 59 -17.34 -12.06 23.98
CA ILE A 59 -16.05 -12.49 24.54
C ILE A 59 -15.27 -13.22 23.44
N LYS A 60 -14.12 -12.65 23.05
CA LYS A 60 -13.20 -13.20 22.04
C LYS A 60 -12.27 -14.24 22.64
N GLN A 61 -11.74 -13.96 23.83
CA GLN A 61 -10.76 -14.80 24.51
C GLN A 61 -10.94 -14.77 26.03
N GLN A 62 -10.68 -15.91 26.68
CA GLN A 62 -10.62 -16.03 28.13
C GLN A 62 -9.36 -16.80 28.53
N THR A 63 -8.62 -16.27 29.49
CA THR A 63 -7.41 -16.89 30.03
C THR A 63 -7.53 -16.97 31.54
N VAL A 64 -7.35 -18.16 32.10
CA VAL A 64 -7.37 -18.40 33.55
C VAL A 64 -6.02 -18.04 34.13
N GLY A 65 -5.99 -17.16 35.14
CA GLY A 65 -4.77 -16.82 35.89
C GLY A 65 -4.57 -17.73 37.10
N ASP A 66 -3.35 -17.79 37.64
CA ASP A 66 -3.01 -18.68 38.77
C ASP A 66 -3.77 -18.34 40.06
N LYS A 67 -4.06 -17.05 40.27
CA LYS A 67 -4.85 -16.52 41.41
C LYS A 67 -4.46 -17.15 42.77
N GLU A 68 -3.17 -17.35 43.04
CA GLU A 68 -2.70 -18.11 44.21
C GLU A 68 -3.11 -17.47 45.54
N VAL A 69 -3.17 -16.15 45.55
CA VAL A 69 -3.49 -15.32 46.70
C VAL A 69 -4.61 -14.32 46.37
N GLN A 70 -5.32 -13.87 47.40
CA GLN A 70 -6.32 -12.81 47.35
C GLN A 70 -6.10 -11.84 48.52
N VAL A 71 -6.44 -10.57 48.32
CA VAL A 71 -6.45 -9.57 49.39
C VAL A 71 -7.87 -9.43 49.90
N ILE A 72 -8.07 -9.58 51.21
CA ILE A 72 -9.38 -9.43 51.85
C ILE A 72 -9.31 -8.44 53.00
N ARG A 73 -10.46 -7.92 53.42
CA ARG A 73 -10.54 -7.15 54.66
C ARG A 73 -10.07 -8.00 55.84
N ALA A 74 -9.25 -7.39 56.69
CA ALA A 74 -8.84 -8.05 57.91
C ALA A 74 -10.07 -8.36 58.79
N PRO A 75 -10.18 -9.57 59.37
CA PRO A 75 -11.33 -9.94 60.21
C PRO A 75 -11.56 -9.04 61.43
N ASN A 76 -10.50 -8.36 61.88
CA ASN A 76 -10.56 -7.37 62.96
C ASN A 76 -11.17 -6.01 62.54
N GLY A 77 -11.51 -5.84 61.26
CA GLY A 77 -12.07 -4.63 60.68
C GLY A 77 -11.07 -3.52 60.36
N ILE A 78 -9.76 -3.74 60.57
CA ILE A 78 -8.71 -2.74 60.39
C ILE A 78 -7.67 -3.26 59.38
N GLY A 79 -7.60 -2.62 58.22
CA GLY A 79 -6.65 -2.94 57.15
C GLY A 79 -7.04 -4.16 56.31
N THR A 80 -6.07 -4.67 55.57
CA THR A 80 -6.20 -5.82 54.65
C THR A 80 -5.23 -6.93 55.04
N ILE A 81 -5.55 -8.16 54.64
CA ILE A 81 -4.65 -9.31 54.75
C ILE A 81 -4.60 -10.06 53.42
N THR A 82 -3.44 -10.63 53.11
CA THR A 82 -3.28 -11.56 52.00
C THR A 82 -3.58 -12.97 52.47
N SER A 83 -4.50 -13.65 51.80
CA SER A 83 -4.89 -15.03 52.09
C SER A 83 -4.71 -15.92 50.85
N THR A 84 -4.51 -17.21 51.05
CA THR A 84 -4.45 -18.16 49.94
C THR A 84 -5.85 -18.42 49.37
N VAL A 85 -5.94 -18.52 48.05
CA VAL A 85 -7.18 -18.90 47.38
C VAL A 85 -7.30 -20.43 47.37
N PRO A 86 -8.47 -21.02 47.69
CA PRO A 86 -8.70 -22.45 47.54
C PRO A 86 -8.46 -22.95 46.11
N HIS A 87 -7.87 -24.13 45.94
CA HIS A 87 -7.51 -24.69 44.62
C HIS A 87 -8.68 -24.68 43.62
N SER A 88 -9.89 -25.04 44.07
CA SER A 88 -11.09 -25.07 43.22
C SER A 88 -11.46 -23.70 42.64
N LEU A 89 -11.09 -22.60 43.31
CA LEU A 89 -11.32 -21.24 42.82
C LEU A 89 -10.16 -20.71 41.96
N ARG A 90 -8.97 -21.33 42.04
CA ARG A 90 -7.83 -20.97 41.18
C ARG A 90 -8.05 -21.41 39.74
N GLU A 91 -8.58 -22.62 39.56
CA GLU A 91 -8.86 -23.17 38.23
C GLU A 91 -10.14 -22.60 37.59
N ALA A 92 -10.95 -21.87 38.36
CA ALA A 92 -12.18 -21.23 37.88
C ALA A 92 -11.92 -19.80 37.42
N LEU A 93 -12.66 -19.38 36.40
CA LEU A 93 -12.80 -17.96 36.03
C LEU A 93 -13.54 -17.21 37.14
N SER A 94 -12.96 -16.09 37.57
CA SER A 94 -13.49 -15.20 38.61
C SER A 94 -14.76 -14.46 38.21
N LEU A 95 -15.01 -14.31 36.90
CA LEU A 95 -16.26 -13.79 36.37
C LEU A 95 -16.94 -14.83 35.49
N SER A 96 -18.27 -14.91 35.62
CA SER A 96 -19.08 -15.58 34.60
C SER A 96 -19.14 -14.72 33.33
N ALA A 97 -19.35 -15.35 32.16
CA ALA A 97 -19.46 -14.64 30.90
C ALA A 97 -20.49 -13.48 30.94
N PRO A 98 -21.72 -13.65 31.49
CA PRO A 98 -22.66 -12.53 31.60
C PRO A 98 -22.14 -11.36 32.45
N LYS A 99 -21.40 -11.63 33.53
CA LYS A 99 -20.82 -10.58 34.38
C LYS A 99 -19.68 -9.85 33.67
N ALA A 100 -18.85 -10.57 32.91
CA ALA A 100 -17.81 -9.96 32.07
C ALA A 100 -18.40 -9.06 30.96
N MET A 101 -19.47 -9.50 30.30
CA MET A 101 -20.17 -8.70 29.28
C MET A 101 -20.84 -7.45 29.88
N ALA A 102 -21.48 -7.57 31.05
CA ALA A 102 -22.07 -6.42 31.74
C ALA A 102 -21.01 -5.39 32.18
N LEU A 103 -19.82 -5.87 32.58
CA LEU A 103 -18.69 -5.00 32.89
C LEU A 103 -18.13 -4.33 31.64
N ALA A 104 -18.05 -5.05 30.52
CA ALA A 104 -17.64 -4.48 29.23
C ALA A 104 -18.61 -3.39 28.75
N GLU A 105 -19.92 -3.58 28.91
CA GLU A 105 -20.94 -2.55 28.65
C GLU A 105 -20.69 -1.29 29.48
N LEU A 106 -20.43 -1.43 30.79
CA LEU A 106 -20.07 -0.31 31.66
C LEU A 106 -18.80 0.40 31.14
N GLY A 107 -17.79 -0.35 30.70
CA GLY A 107 -16.59 0.21 30.09
C GLY A 107 -16.89 1.05 28.86
N ARG A 108 -17.76 0.56 27.96
CA ARG A 108 -18.21 1.28 26.76
C ARG A 108 -18.98 2.55 27.10
N GLU A 109 -19.87 2.51 28.09
CA GLU A 109 -20.60 3.69 28.55
C GLU A 109 -19.65 4.76 29.09
N VAL A 110 -18.66 4.36 29.91
CA VAL A 110 -17.64 5.27 30.44
C VAL A 110 -16.79 5.87 29.33
N MET A 111 -16.35 5.06 28.37
CA MET A 111 -15.61 5.54 27.20
C MET A 111 -16.43 6.54 26.39
N THR A 112 -17.73 6.29 26.20
CA THR A 112 -18.65 7.21 25.51
C THR A 112 -18.84 8.51 26.29
N PHE A 113 -18.93 8.44 27.61
CA PHE A 113 -18.98 9.62 28.48
C PHE A 113 -17.72 10.48 28.33
N TYR A 114 -16.55 9.85 28.18
CA TYR A 114 -15.29 10.52 27.84
C TYR A 114 -15.08 10.68 26.33
N GLU A 115 -16.14 10.93 25.56
CA GLU A 115 -16.10 11.26 24.13
C GLU A 115 -15.34 10.26 23.23
N GLY A 116 -15.28 8.99 23.63
CA GLY A 116 -14.61 7.92 22.88
C GLY A 116 -13.11 7.76 23.18
N PHE A 117 -12.57 8.45 24.19
CA PHE A 117 -11.18 8.26 24.61
C PHE A 117 -11.03 6.96 25.42
N PRO A 118 -10.05 6.09 25.10
CA PRO A 118 -9.79 4.88 25.87
C PRO A 118 -9.53 5.14 27.36
N GLN A 119 -10.19 4.36 28.22
CA GLN A 119 -10.13 4.48 29.67
C GLN A 119 -9.53 3.23 30.32
N ASP A 120 -8.76 3.46 31.38
CA ASP A 120 -8.34 2.49 32.40
C ASP A 120 -9.26 2.66 33.61
N ILE A 121 -10.00 1.60 33.94
CA ILE A 121 -11.10 1.59 34.89
C ILE A 121 -10.81 0.56 35.99
N GLU A 122 -10.81 1.01 37.24
CA GLU A 122 -10.80 0.12 38.41
C GLU A 122 -12.24 -0.14 38.85
N TRP A 123 -12.55 -1.41 39.11
CA TRP A 123 -13.91 -1.85 39.42
C TRP A 123 -13.94 -2.92 40.50
N ALA A 124 -15.10 -3.08 41.12
CA ALA A 124 -15.38 -4.12 42.12
C ALA A 124 -16.78 -4.71 41.93
N LEU A 125 -16.92 -5.99 42.26
CA LEU A 125 -18.17 -6.72 42.29
C LEU A 125 -18.44 -7.19 43.73
N ALA A 126 -19.59 -6.81 44.29
CA ALA A 126 -20.08 -7.31 45.57
C ALA A 126 -21.48 -7.90 45.37
N GLY A 127 -21.61 -9.22 45.53
CA GLY A 127 -22.79 -9.96 45.08
C GLY A 127 -23.03 -9.80 43.57
N ASP A 128 -24.14 -9.17 43.20
CA ASP A 128 -24.50 -8.89 41.81
C ASP A 128 -24.36 -7.41 41.43
N GLN A 129 -23.86 -6.57 42.36
CA GLN A 129 -23.68 -5.14 42.13
C GLN A 129 -22.27 -4.83 41.66
N LEU A 130 -22.15 -4.21 40.48
CA LEU A 130 -20.90 -3.65 39.96
C LEU A 130 -20.69 -2.22 40.48
N TYR A 131 -19.45 -1.91 40.85
CA TYR A 131 -19.00 -0.60 41.32
C TYR A 131 -17.84 -0.13 40.46
N LEU A 132 -17.96 1.06 39.87
CA LEU A 132 -16.84 1.79 39.29
C LEU A 132 -16.12 2.56 40.39
N LEU A 133 -14.84 2.27 40.60
CA LEU A 133 -14.04 2.87 41.66
C LEU A 133 -13.24 4.06 41.15
N GLN A 134 -12.64 3.92 39.97
CA GLN A 134 -11.81 4.93 39.32
C GLN A 134 -11.91 4.80 37.80
N SER A 135 -11.79 5.92 37.08
CA SER A 135 -11.55 5.94 35.62
C SER A 135 -10.48 6.98 35.31
N ARG A 136 -9.55 6.65 34.42
CA ARG A 136 -8.53 7.56 33.92
C ARG A 136 -8.19 7.24 32.46
N PRO A 137 -7.71 8.19 31.66
CA PRO A 137 -7.23 7.89 30.32
C PRO A 137 -6.09 6.88 30.34
N ILE A 138 -6.06 5.97 29.36
CA ILE A 138 -4.92 5.07 29.16
C ILE A 138 -3.72 5.90 28.70
N THR A 139 -2.58 5.75 29.37
CA THR A 139 -1.31 6.42 29.04
C THR A 139 -0.21 5.40 28.77
N GLY A 140 0.80 5.78 27.97
CA GLY A 140 1.93 4.91 27.63
C GLY A 140 1.74 4.04 26.39
N VAL A 141 0.57 4.09 25.75
CA VAL A 141 0.28 3.39 24.48
C VAL A 141 -0.09 4.42 23.41
N GLU A 142 0.49 4.31 22.21
CA GLU A 142 0.16 5.16 21.07
C GLU A 142 -1.00 4.53 20.27
N PHE A 143 -2.23 4.88 20.63
CA PHE A 143 -3.42 4.49 19.87
C PHE A 143 -3.56 5.33 18.59
N THR A 144 -3.80 4.67 17.47
CA THR A 144 -4.03 5.31 16.16
C THR A 144 -5.46 5.13 15.67
N TRP A 145 -6.31 4.39 16.40
CA TRP A 145 -7.68 4.08 16.00
C TRP A 145 -7.74 3.55 14.56
N ASP A 146 -6.90 2.56 14.26
CA ASP A 146 -6.80 2.02 12.90
C ASP A 146 -8.08 1.29 12.52
N GLU A 147 -8.74 0.67 13.50
CA GLU A 147 -10.00 -0.06 13.31
C GLU A 147 -11.13 0.87 12.84
N ASP A 148 -11.11 2.13 13.26
CA ASP A 148 -12.05 3.13 12.77
C ASP A 148 -11.83 3.42 11.28
N VAL A 149 -10.59 3.40 10.78
CA VAL A 149 -10.31 3.60 9.35
C VAL A 149 -10.96 2.51 8.49
N ASP A 150 -11.08 1.32 9.06
CA ASP A 150 -11.65 0.11 8.46
C ASP A 150 -13.16 -0.06 8.74
N ALA A 151 -13.81 0.89 9.43
CA ALA A 151 -15.23 0.79 9.80
C ALA A 151 -16.22 0.74 8.60
N TRP A 152 -15.74 0.98 7.37
CA TRP A 152 -16.54 0.85 6.14
C TRP A 152 -16.71 -0.61 5.68
N HIS A 153 -15.91 -1.55 6.19
CA HIS A 153 -16.05 -2.96 5.88
C HIS A 153 -17.38 -3.52 6.42
N THR A 154 -18.04 -4.36 5.63
CA THR A 154 -19.29 -5.02 6.04
C THR A 154 -19.09 -6.48 6.48
N ALA A 155 -18.05 -7.14 5.99
CA ALA A 155 -17.67 -8.47 6.46
C ALA A 155 -17.00 -8.39 7.85
N PRO A 156 -17.18 -9.39 8.74
CA PRO A 156 -16.43 -9.45 10.00
C PRO A 156 -14.93 -9.73 9.75
N GLU A 157 -14.08 -9.34 10.70
CA GLU A 157 -12.68 -9.75 10.72
C GLU A 157 -12.57 -11.13 11.38
N ASP A 158 -11.92 -12.10 10.72
CA ASP A 158 -11.50 -13.36 11.34
C ASP A 158 -10.07 -13.19 11.88
N GLU A 159 -9.88 -13.42 13.19
CA GLU A 159 -8.58 -13.27 13.87
C GLU A 159 -7.51 -14.21 13.33
N ASN A 160 -7.91 -15.34 12.73
CA ASN A 160 -6.99 -16.29 12.12
C ASN A 160 -6.49 -15.82 10.74
N THR A 161 -7.12 -14.79 10.16
CA THR A 161 -6.71 -14.25 8.87
C THR A 161 -5.26 -13.79 8.92
N VAL A 162 -4.48 -14.28 7.98
CA VAL A 162 -3.13 -13.78 7.71
C VAL A 162 -3.22 -12.64 6.70
N TRP A 163 -2.74 -11.49 7.15
CA TRP A 163 -2.67 -10.27 6.39
C TRP A 163 -1.25 -10.10 5.85
N THR A 164 -1.08 -9.70 4.59
CA THR A 164 0.24 -9.45 3.98
C THR A 164 0.38 -8.05 3.41
N HIS A 165 1.54 -7.41 3.63
CA HIS A 165 1.87 -6.12 3.04
C HIS A 165 2.42 -6.22 1.60
N ILE A 166 2.81 -7.43 1.15
CA ILE A 166 3.59 -7.63 -0.09
C ILE A 166 2.92 -7.04 -1.33
N TRP A 167 1.62 -7.33 -1.52
CA TRP A 167 0.86 -6.80 -2.66
C TRP A 167 0.73 -5.28 -2.58
N CYS A 168 0.38 -4.75 -1.40
CA CYS A 168 0.15 -3.33 -1.18
C CYS A 168 1.40 -2.49 -1.44
N GLU A 169 2.57 -2.98 -1.01
CA GLU A 169 3.85 -2.30 -1.14
C GLU A 169 4.28 -2.08 -2.61
N GLN A 170 3.77 -2.90 -3.54
CA GLN A 170 4.03 -2.74 -4.98
C GLN A 170 3.32 -1.53 -5.58
N PHE A 171 2.24 -1.04 -4.94
CA PHE A 171 1.42 0.07 -5.42
C PHE A 171 1.50 1.31 -4.53
N LEU A 172 1.79 1.12 -3.24
CA LEU A 172 1.84 2.15 -2.21
C LEU A 172 3.14 1.94 -1.41
N THR A 173 4.08 2.84 -1.65
CA THR A 173 5.49 2.67 -1.25
C THR A 173 5.84 3.48 -0.01
N GLY A 174 5.02 4.47 0.33
CA GLY A 174 5.13 5.31 1.52
C GLY A 174 4.06 5.02 2.56
N GLY A 175 3.94 5.92 3.55
CA GLY A 175 2.82 5.92 4.47
C GLY A 175 1.51 6.23 3.73
N ILE A 176 0.42 5.65 4.22
CA ILE A 176 -0.92 5.80 3.65
C ILE A 176 -1.79 6.60 4.62
N THR A 177 -2.41 7.65 4.11
CA THR A 177 -3.34 8.46 4.90
C THR A 177 -4.68 7.75 5.11
N PRO A 178 -5.30 7.89 6.29
CA PRO A 178 -6.62 7.35 6.60
C PRO A 178 -7.71 7.69 5.58
N LEU A 179 -7.72 8.93 5.06
CA LEU A 179 -8.71 9.34 4.06
C LEU A 179 -8.54 8.52 2.78
N PHE A 180 -7.33 8.48 2.24
CA PHE A 180 -7.06 7.70 1.03
C PHE A 180 -7.34 6.21 1.25
N SER A 181 -6.95 5.70 2.42
CA SER A 181 -7.21 4.32 2.84
C SER A 181 -8.70 3.96 2.69
N SER A 182 -9.55 4.71 3.39
CA SER A 182 -11.01 4.49 3.42
C SER A 182 -11.73 4.69 2.07
N LEU A 183 -11.06 5.32 1.09
CA LEU A 183 -11.61 5.53 -0.26
C LEU A 183 -11.15 4.43 -1.22
N ARG A 184 -9.82 4.27 -1.36
CA ARG A 184 -9.26 3.37 -2.37
C ARG A 184 -9.43 1.90 -1.96
N ALA A 185 -9.38 1.57 -0.68
CA ALA A 185 -9.60 0.19 -0.24
C ALA A 185 -11.04 -0.24 -0.51
N TRP A 186 -12.02 0.65 -0.27
CA TRP A 186 -13.41 0.41 -0.64
C TRP A 186 -13.61 0.25 -2.14
N GLU A 187 -13.05 1.17 -2.95
CA GLU A 187 -13.08 1.10 -4.43
C GLU A 187 -12.58 -0.25 -4.97
N CYS A 188 -11.55 -0.79 -4.32
CA CYS A 188 -11.00 -2.10 -4.63
C CYS A 188 -11.91 -3.25 -4.13
N GLU A 189 -12.31 -3.24 -2.86
CA GLU A 189 -13.04 -4.35 -2.23
C GLU A 189 -14.39 -4.63 -2.88
N VAL A 190 -15.14 -3.59 -3.26
CA VAL A 190 -16.44 -3.77 -3.93
C VAL A 190 -16.30 -4.55 -5.23
N ASN A 191 -15.17 -4.37 -5.93
CA ASN A 191 -14.88 -5.09 -7.17
C ASN A 191 -14.42 -6.52 -6.91
N TRP A 192 -13.59 -6.78 -5.89
CA TRP A 192 -13.22 -8.16 -5.53
C TRP A 192 -14.45 -8.98 -5.15
N THR A 193 -15.35 -8.37 -4.37
CA THR A 193 -16.63 -8.97 -4.00
C THR A 193 -17.53 -9.21 -5.20
N TYR A 194 -17.62 -8.25 -6.13
CA TYR A 194 -18.38 -8.39 -7.37
C TYR A 194 -17.85 -9.55 -8.22
N PHE A 195 -16.53 -9.62 -8.43
CA PHE A 195 -15.91 -10.67 -9.23
C PHE A 195 -15.98 -12.04 -8.56
N ALA A 196 -15.83 -12.14 -7.23
CA ALA A 196 -16.06 -13.39 -6.50
C ALA A 196 -17.46 -13.95 -6.81
N LYS A 197 -18.49 -13.09 -6.77
CA LYS A 197 -19.87 -13.48 -7.11
C LYS A 197 -20.04 -13.85 -8.57
N LEU A 198 -19.45 -13.07 -9.48
CA LEU A 198 -19.51 -13.32 -10.93
C LEU A 198 -18.86 -14.66 -11.30
N TYR A 199 -17.72 -14.97 -10.69
CA TYR A 199 -16.96 -16.20 -10.92
C TYR A 199 -17.55 -17.39 -10.17
N GLY A 200 -18.33 -17.14 -9.11
CA GLY A 200 -18.96 -18.17 -8.30
C GLY A 200 -18.08 -18.71 -7.19
N PHE A 201 -17.22 -17.87 -6.63
CA PHE A 201 -16.30 -18.19 -5.55
C PHE A 201 -16.96 -17.86 -4.21
N ASP A 202 -18.00 -18.64 -3.87
CA ASP A 202 -18.91 -18.36 -2.75
C ASP A 202 -18.17 -18.18 -1.43
N GLU A 203 -17.06 -18.90 -1.22
CA GLU A 203 -16.21 -18.89 -0.03
C GLU A 203 -15.57 -17.52 0.29
N ILE A 204 -15.40 -16.67 -0.73
CA ILE A 204 -14.73 -15.36 -0.61
C ILE A 204 -15.61 -14.20 -1.07
N THR A 205 -16.94 -14.42 -1.14
CA THR A 205 -17.91 -13.36 -1.45
C THR A 205 -18.21 -12.42 -0.27
N ASN A 206 -17.83 -12.81 0.95
CA ASN A 206 -18.08 -12.04 2.17
C ASN A 206 -16.87 -12.07 3.11
N VAL A 207 -15.72 -11.63 2.60
CA VAL A 207 -14.46 -11.51 3.36
C VAL A 207 -13.94 -10.08 3.26
N ARG A 208 -13.18 -9.65 4.27
CA ARG A 208 -12.39 -8.41 4.18
C ARG A 208 -11.17 -8.65 3.32
N TRP A 209 -10.99 -7.87 2.27
CA TRP A 209 -9.84 -7.98 1.38
C TRP A 209 -8.67 -7.11 1.82
N PHE A 210 -8.98 -6.00 2.48
CA PHE A 210 -7.99 -5.02 2.95
C PHE A 210 -8.06 -4.85 4.46
N LYS A 211 -6.94 -4.44 5.04
CA LYS A 211 -6.83 -3.99 6.42
C LYS A 211 -5.89 -2.80 6.52
N TYR A 212 -6.30 -1.75 7.21
CA TYR A 212 -5.43 -0.63 7.55
C TYR A 212 -4.77 -0.86 8.89
N ARG A 213 -3.46 -0.61 8.96
CA ARG A 213 -2.71 -0.66 10.22
C ARG A 213 -1.52 0.28 10.15
N ARG A 214 -1.45 1.24 11.07
CA ARG A 214 -0.32 2.15 11.31
C ARG A 214 0.26 2.75 10.03
N ALA A 215 -0.60 3.43 9.25
CA ALA A 215 -0.27 4.05 7.96
C ALA A 215 0.18 3.06 6.87
N THR A 216 -0.29 1.82 6.93
CA THR A 216 0.02 0.77 5.96
C THR A 216 -1.23 -0.05 5.64
N TRP A 217 -1.28 -0.61 4.43
CA TRP A 217 -2.32 -1.52 3.99
C TRP A 217 -1.84 -2.95 4.03
N TYR A 218 -2.74 -3.85 4.34
CA TYR A 218 -2.52 -5.27 4.22
C TYR A 218 -3.61 -5.88 3.37
N PHE A 219 -3.26 -6.93 2.64
CA PHE A 219 -4.14 -7.73 1.81
C PHE A 219 -4.39 -9.09 2.46
N ASN A 220 -5.58 -9.65 2.27
CA ASN A 220 -5.96 -10.93 2.85
C ASN A 220 -5.31 -12.11 2.08
N ALA A 221 -4.26 -12.69 2.68
CA ALA A 221 -3.49 -13.77 2.05
C ALA A 221 -4.30 -15.08 1.96
N ASP A 222 -5.18 -15.34 2.92
CA ASP A 222 -6.06 -16.52 2.90
C ASP A 222 -7.07 -16.43 1.76
N ALA A 223 -7.71 -15.27 1.58
CA ALA A 223 -8.65 -15.03 0.49
C ALA A 223 -7.94 -15.09 -0.88
N GLU A 224 -6.73 -14.55 -1.00
CA GLU A 224 -5.93 -14.64 -2.23
C GLU A 224 -5.58 -16.09 -2.58
N LYS A 225 -5.19 -16.90 -1.58
CA LYS A 225 -4.92 -18.33 -1.77
C LYS A 225 -6.13 -19.06 -2.35
N ILE A 226 -7.32 -18.81 -1.81
CA ILE A 226 -8.57 -19.41 -2.31
C ILE A 226 -8.87 -18.90 -3.72
N TRP A 227 -8.78 -17.59 -3.95
CA TRP A 227 -9.02 -16.96 -5.24
C TRP A 227 -8.19 -17.60 -6.36
N GLN A 228 -6.89 -17.70 -6.13
CA GLN A 228 -5.97 -18.26 -7.11
C GLN A 228 -6.16 -19.77 -7.29
N LYS A 229 -6.48 -20.52 -6.23
CA LYS A 229 -6.80 -21.95 -6.32
C LYS A 229 -8.01 -22.20 -7.24
N LEU A 230 -9.04 -21.36 -7.14
CA LEU A 230 -10.27 -21.50 -7.93
C LEU A 230 -10.10 -21.00 -9.37
N MET A 231 -9.17 -20.07 -9.60
CA MET A 231 -8.94 -19.46 -10.91
C MET A 231 -7.93 -20.22 -11.77
N TRP A 232 -6.89 -20.81 -11.15
CA TRP A 232 -5.73 -21.36 -11.88
C TRP A 232 -5.41 -22.81 -11.53
N PRO A 233 -5.04 -23.63 -12.54
CA PRO A 233 -4.33 -24.89 -12.30
C PRO A 233 -3.04 -24.66 -11.50
N ALA A 234 -2.64 -25.63 -10.68
CA ALA A 234 -1.47 -25.52 -9.80
C ALA A 234 -0.19 -25.00 -10.50
N ALA A 235 0.07 -25.44 -11.74
CA ALA A 235 1.25 -25.04 -12.52
C ALA A 235 1.27 -23.57 -12.99
N LEU A 236 0.16 -22.85 -12.87
CA LEU A 236 0.00 -21.45 -13.31
C LEU A 236 -0.29 -20.48 -12.16
N ARG A 237 -0.28 -20.95 -10.91
CA ARG A 237 -0.54 -20.09 -9.74
C ARG A 237 0.63 -19.13 -9.49
N ASP A 238 0.31 -17.93 -9.07
CA ASP A 238 1.27 -16.93 -8.62
C ASP A 238 1.55 -17.10 -7.12
N LEU A 239 2.82 -17.31 -6.77
CA LEU A 239 3.25 -17.52 -5.39
C LEU A 239 3.71 -16.22 -4.71
N THR A 240 3.78 -15.11 -5.43
CA THR A 240 4.47 -13.89 -4.99
C THR A 240 3.91 -13.31 -3.69
N ASN A 241 2.57 -13.29 -3.54
CA ASN A 241 1.90 -12.76 -2.35
C ASN A 241 1.56 -13.86 -1.33
N ILE A 242 1.85 -15.13 -1.63
CA ILE A 242 1.59 -16.24 -0.74
C ILE A 242 2.78 -16.40 0.22
N PRO A 243 2.55 -16.44 1.55
CA PRO A 243 3.61 -16.61 2.53
C PRO A 243 4.54 -17.80 2.19
N PRO A 244 5.88 -17.65 2.26
CA PRO A 244 6.83 -18.72 1.90
C PRO A 244 6.58 -20.04 2.63
N ALA A 245 6.19 -19.99 3.91
CA ALA A 245 5.82 -21.18 4.68
C ALA A 245 4.68 -21.99 4.06
N TRP A 246 3.81 -21.37 3.24
CA TRP A 246 2.66 -22.02 2.62
C TRP A 246 2.93 -22.46 1.19
N GLN A 247 3.95 -21.90 0.52
CA GLN A 247 4.13 -22.06 -0.92
C GLN A 247 4.32 -23.52 -1.35
N ALA A 248 5.05 -24.32 -0.57
CA ALA A 248 5.29 -25.73 -0.91
C ALA A 248 4.00 -26.56 -0.90
N ASP A 249 3.17 -26.39 0.12
CA ASP A 249 1.89 -27.09 0.24
C ASP A 249 0.87 -26.55 -0.77
N TYR A 250 0.82 -25.22 -0.91
CA TYR A 250 -0.07 -24.55 -1.86
C TYR A 250 0.26 -24.91 -3.32
N ALA A 251 1.53 -25.07 -3.69
CA ALA A 251 1.92 -25.49 -5.03
C ALA A 251 1.50 -26.93 -5.35
N ARG A 252 1.31 -27.78 -4.34
CA ARG A 252 0.87 -29.18 -4.48
C ARG A 252 -0.64 -29.35 -4.40
N ASP A 253 -1.34 -28.38 -3.83
CA ASP A 253 -2.78 -28.43 -3.62
C ASP A 253 -3.52 -28.53 -4.97
N GLU A 254 -4.32 -29.59 -5.17
CA GLU A 254 -4.96 -29.88 -6.45
C GLU A 254 -6.04 -28.82 -6.80
N THR A 255 -6.08 -28.41 -8.07
CA THR A 255 -7.18 -27.58 -8.60
C THR A 255 -8.20 -28.49 -9.30
N SER A 256 -9.48 -28.30 -8.99
CA SER A 256 -10.58 -28.87 -9.78
C SER A 256 -10.69 -28.14 -11.12
N LEU A 257 -10.33 -28.82 -12.22
CA LEU A 257 -10.48 -28.28 -13.57
C LEU A 257 -11.94 -28.01 -13.94
N ILE A 258 -12.88 -28.69 -13.28
CA ILE A 258 -14.33 -28.45 -13.45
C ILE A 258 -14.71 -27.07 -12.90
N ASP A 259 -14.15 -26.67 -11.75
CA ASP A 259 -14.45 -25.37 -11.15
C ASP A 259 -13.85 -24.23 -11.96
N VAL A 260 -12.61 -24.41 -12.47
CA VAL A 260 -12.01 -23.49 -13.45
C VAL A 260 -12.92 -23.38 -14.68
N ALA A 261 -13.30 -24.50 -15.32
CA ALA A 261 -14.17 -24.46 -16.49
C ALA A 261 -15.53 -23.78 -16.20
N ARG A 262 -16.12 -24.01 -15.02
CA ARG A 262 -17.37 -23.37 -14.58
C ARG A 262 -17.21 -21.85 -14.47
N MET A 263 -16.12 -21.36 -13.88
CA MET A 263 -15.81 -19.93 -13.78
C MET A 263 -15.71 -19.30 -15.18
N TRP A 264 -14.99 -19.96 -16.10
CA TRP A 264 -14.86 -19.49 -17.49
C TRP A 264 -16.21 -19.41 -18.21
N ILE A 265 -17.07 -20.42 -18.06
CA ILE A 265 -18.42 -20.43 -18.63
C ILE A 265 -19.25 -19.30 -18.04
N ARG A 266 -19.27 -19.15 -16.70
CA ARG A 266 -20.02 -18.08 -16.03
C ARG A 266 -19.61 -16.71 -16.55
N LEU A 267 -18.32 -16.45 -16.66
CA LEU A 267 -17.83 -15.16 -17.15
C LEU A 267 -18.28 -14.86 -18.59
N HIS A 268 -18.13 -15.82 -19.50
CA HIS A 268 -18.48 -15.62 -20.91
C HIS A 268 -20.00 -15.59 -21.17
N VAL A 269 -20.80 -16.20 -20.29
CA VAL A 269 -22.27 -16.24 -20.40
C VAL A 269 -22.92 -15.04 -19.70
N MET A 270 -22.50 -14.73 -18.48
CA MET A 270 -23.15 -13.72 -17.64
C MET A 270 -22.70 -12.30 -18.00
N GLU A 271 -21.43 -12.10 -18.32
CA GLU A 271 -20.87 -10.77 -18.63
C GLU A 271 -19.92 -10.83 -19.84
N PRO A 272 -20.45 -11.02 -21.07
CA PRO A 272 -19.63 -11.10 -22.29
C PRO A 272 -18.73 -9.88 -22.51
N LYS A 273 -19.09 -8.73 -21.89
CA LYS A 273 -18.30 -7.48 -21.92
C LYS A 273 -16.89 -7.64 -21.31
N HIS A 274 -16.70 -8.61 -20.42
CA HIS A 274 -15.43 -8.91 -19.76
C HIS A 274 -14.63 -10.04 -20.45
N GLY A 275 -15.09 -10.54 -21.60
CA GLY A 275 -14.40 -11.60 -22.35
C GLY A 275 -13.12 -11.14 -23.04
N LEU A 276 -12.28 -12.11 -23.45
CA LEU A 276 -10.91 -11.93 -23.95
C LEU A 276 -10.76 -10.85 -25.04
N TYR A 277 -11.67 -10.78 -26.00
CA TYR A 277 -11.59 -9.86 -27.14
C TYR A 277 -12.43 -8.58 -26.97
N GLY A 278 -13.54 -8.66 -26.23
CA GLY A 278 -14.42 -7.52 -25.97
C GLY A 278 -13.86 -6.56 -24.93
N TRP A 279 -13.09 -7.09 -23.97
CA TRP A 279 -12.58 -6.33 -22.83
C TRP A 279 -11.84 -5.06 -23.24
N PHE A 280 -10.81 -5.14 -24.10
CA PHE A 280 -10.08 -3.94 -24.54
C PHE A 280 -10.99 -2.87 -25.15
N HIS A 281 -11.90 -3.27 -26.02
CA HIS A 281 -12.79 -2.32 -26.68
C HIS A 281 -13.70 -1.62 -25.67
N ASN A 282 -14.28 -2.38 -24.75
CA ASN A 282 -15.18 -1.84 -23.75
C ASN A 282 -14.46 -0.93 -22.77
N THR A 283 -13.26 -1.30 -22.32
CA THR A 283 -12.50 -0.50 -21.36
C THR A 283 -11.96 0.78 -21.98
N TYR A 284 -11.42 0.75 -23.21
CA TYR A 284 -11.04 1.99 -23.91
C TYR A 284 -12.25 2.87 -24.22
N ALA A 285 -13.36 2.30 -24.69
CA ALA A 285 -14.58 3.07 -24.94
C ALA A 285 -15.13 3.73 -23.67
N TRP A 286 -15.03 3.05 -22.53
CA TRP A 286 -15.39 3.61 -21.23
C TRP A 286 -14.45 4.76 -20.85
N ILE A 287 -13.12 4.57 -20.98
CA ILE A 287 -12.12 5.62 -20.71
C ILE A 287 -12.42 6.86 -21.56
N ASP A 288 -12.51 6.70 -22.89
CA ASP A 288 -12.71 7.80 -23.82
C ASP A 288 -14.03 8.55 -23.54
N GLY A 289 -15.09 7.82 -23.20
CA GLY A 289 -16.39 8.40 -22.82
C GLY A 289 -16.39 9.12 -21.46
N LYS A 290 -15.32 8.99 -20.67
CA LYS A 290 -15.24 9.48 -19.29
C LYS A 290 -14.11 10.47 -19.03
N ILE A 291 -13.26 10.78 -20.02
CA ILE A 291 -12.13 11.73 -19.86
C ILE A 291 -12.58 13.10 -19.32
N GLU A 292 -13.63 13.70 -19.89
CA GLU A 292 -14.11 15.01 -19.43
C GLU A 292 -14.68 14.97 -18.01
N GLU A 293 -15.37 13.88 -17.67
CA GLU A 293 -15.88 13.68 -16.31
C GLU A 293 -14.73 13.47 -15.30
N ALA A 294 -13.65 12.79 -15.73
CA ALA A 294 -12.45 12.55 -14.93
C ALA A 294 -11.66 13.83 -14.63
N ASN A 295 -11.79 14.89 -15.44
CA ASN A 295 -11.22 16.20 -15.13
C ASN A 295 -11.96 16.88 -13.96
N GLY A 296 -13.25 16.59 -13.81
CA GLY A 296 -14.08 17.08 -12.70
C GLY A 296 -14.39 18.57 -12.72
N PRO A 297 -15.08 19.07 -11.67
CA PRO A 297 -15.42 20.47 -11.53
C PRO A 297 -14.19 21.33 -11.16
N SER A 298 -14.19 22.58 -11.58
CA SER A 298 -13.20 23.57 -11.15
C SER A 298 -13.38 23.94 -9.66
N ASP A 299 -12.33 24.50 -9.06
CA ASP A 299 -12.36 25.02 -7.68
C ASP A 299 -13.50 26.03 -7.48
N GLU A 300 -13.78 26.88 -8.47
CA GLU A 300 -14.87 27.86 -8.39
C GLU A 300 -16.23 27.16 -8.36
N GLN A 301 -16.42 26.11 -9.17
CA GLN A 301 -17.64 25.31 -9.17
C GLN A 301 -17.81 24.59 -7.83
N LEU A 302 -16.73 24.00 -7.28
CA LEU A 302 -16.73 23.33 -5.98
C LEU A 302 -17.10 24.28 -4.83
N ARG A 303 -16.54 25.50 -4.82
CA ARG A 303 -16.84 26.52 -3.80
C ARG A 303 -18.30 26.93 -3.75
N ARG A 304 -19.02 26.83 -4.88
CA ARG A 304 -20.45 27.16 -4.97
C ARG A 304 -21.39 26.04 -4.49
N LEU A 305 -20.88 24.82 -4.33
CA LEU A 305 -21.69 23.70 -3.86
C LEU A 305 -22.07 23.86 -2.39
N SER A 306 -23.29 23.45 -2.03
CA SER A 306 -23.65 23.24 -0.61
C SER A 306 -22.89 22.05 -0.04
N ASP A 307 -22.79 21.96 1.29
CA ASP A 307 -22.10 20.85 1.96
C ASP A 307 -22.64 19.48 1.54
N ALA A 308 -23.96 19.34 1.45
CA ALA A 308 -24.60 18.10 0.99
C ALA A 308 -24.30 17.80 -0.49
N ALA A 309 -24.26 18.82 -1.35
CA ALA A 309 -23.91 18.63 -2.76
C ALA A 309 -22.42 18.27 -2.94
N LEU A 310 -21.55 18.83 -2.10
CA LEU A 310 -20.12 18.53 -2.09
C LEU A 310 -19.85 17.08 -1.65
N LYS A 311 -20.50 16.59 -0.58
CA LYS A 311 -20.42 15.17 -0.18
C LYS A 311 -20.88 14.23 -1.30
N ARG A 312 -22.01 14.54 -1.97
CA ARG A 312 -22.45 13.77 -3.16
C ARG A 312 -21.42 13.78 -4.29
N GLN A 313 -20.72 14.90 -4.49
CA GLN A 313 -19.65 14.98 -5.49
C GLN A 313 -18.43 14.12 -5.11
N CYS A 314 -18.07 14.03 -3.83
CA CYS A 314 -17.05 13.12 -3.31
C CYS A 314 -17.44 11.64 -3.48
N ASP A 315 -18.70 11.31 -3.20
CA ASP A 315 -19.22 9.95 -3.40
C ASP A 315 -19.17 9.58 -4.88
N LYS A 316 -19.59 10.50 -5.75
CA LYS A 316 -19.53 10.34 -7.20
C LYS A 316 -18.11 10.11 -7.71
N SER A 317 -17.11 10.84 -7.21
CA SER A 317 -15.72 10.64 -7.63
C SER A 317 -15.14 9.30 -7.17
N SER A 318 -15.58 8.80 -6.01
CA SER A 318 -15.19 7.47 -5.52
C SER A 318 -15.85 6.36 -6.35
N GLN A 319 -17.15 6.49 -6.63
CA GLN A 319 -17.89 5.55 -7.46
C GLN A 319 -17.30 5.44 -8.88
N MET A 320 -16.90 6.56 -9.48
CA MET A 320 -16.27 6.54 -10.81
C MET A 320 -14.99 5.69 -10.87
N VAL A 321 -14.19 5.69 -9.79
CA VAL A 321 -13.01 4.83 -9.71
C VAL A 321 -13.40 3.36 -9.50
N ALA A 322 -14.42 3.10 -8.69
CA ALA A 322 -14.95 1.73 -8.52
C ALA A 322 -15.48 1.17 -9.85
N ASP A 323 -16.24 1.95 -10.62
CA ASP A 323 -16.76 1.59 -11.95
C ASP A 323 -15.59 1.32 -12.93
N PHE A 324 -14.53 2.11 -12.85
CA PHE A 324 -13.34 1.88 -13.66
C PHE A 324 -12.71 0.53 -13.34
N PHE A 325 -12.55 0.19 -12.04
CA PHE A 325 -11.99 -1.10 -11.64
C PHE A 325 -12.83 -2.29 -12.08
N GLU A 326 -14.17 -2.16 -12.16
CA GLU A 326 -15.05 -3.18 -12.73
C GLU A 326 -14.69 -3.44 -14.20
N THR A 327 -14.42 -2.39 -14.97
CA THR A 327 -13.98 -2.56 -16.36
C THR A 327 -12.54 -3.06 -16.46
N LEU A 328 -11.68 -2.72 -15.49
CA LEU A 328 -10.23 -2.93 -15.58
C LEU A 328 -9.80 -4.35 -15.20
N TRP A 329 -10.25 -4.82 -14.04
CA TRP A 329 -9.65 -5.98 -13.37
C TRP A 329 -9.82 -7.33 -14.04
N PRO A 330 -10.84 -7.62 -14.87
CA PRO A 330 -10.88 -8.86 -15.64
C PRO A 330 -9.63 -9.05 -16.51
N GLY A 331 -9.16 -7.95 -17.11
CA GLY A 331 -7.90 -7.89 -17.87
C GLY A 331 -6.68 -8.30 -17.06
N PHE A 332 -6.57 -7.77 -15.85
CA PHE A 332 -5.42 -7.96 -14.97
C PHE A 332 -5.45 -9.28 -14.21
N SER A 333 -6.62 -9.74 -13.81
CA SER A 333 -6.78 -10.87 -12.89
C SER A 333 -6.64 -12.20 -13.59
N TRP A 334 -7.14 -12.33 -14.83
CA TRP A 334 -7.10 -13.61 -15.53
C TRP A 334 -6.70 -13.55 -17.00
N ILE A 335 -7.09 -12.51 -17.75
CA ILE A 335 -6.76 -12.41 -19.17
C ILE A 335 -5.25 -12.33 -19.40
N ALA A 336 -4.58 -11.38 -18.76
CA ALA A 336 -3.17 -11.11 -18.99
C ALA A 336 -2.25 -12.16 -18.37
N PRO A 337 -2.44 -12.62 -17.12
CA PRO A 337 -1.65 -13.71 -16.58
C PRO A 337 -1.80 -14.99 -17.42
N GLY A 338 -3.00 -15.27 -17.93
CA GLY A 338 -3.25 -16.39 -18.83
C GLY A 338 -2.49 -16.28 -20.15
N ALA A 339 -2.51 -15.09 -20.78
CA ALA A 339 -1.76 -14.84 -22.01
C ALA A 339 -0.24 -14.92 -21.81
N LEU A 340 0.29 -14.34 -20.74
CA LEU A 340 1.72 -14.39 -20.39
C LEU A 340 2.16 -15.82 -20.08
N GLY A 341 1.36 -16.58 -19.32
CA GLY A 341 1.60 -17.99 -19.03
C GLY A 341 1.60 -18.83 -20.31
N LEU A 342 0.66 -18.57 -21.23
CA LEU A 342 0.64 -19.22 -22.53
C LEU A 342 1.90 -18.92 -23.34
N LEU A 343 2.32 -17.65 -23.44
CA LEU A 343 3.56 -17.29 -24.13
C LEU A 343 4.77 -18.04 -23.55
N ASN A 344 4.88 -18.12 -22.23
CA ASN A 344 5.95 -18.87 -21.57
C ASN A 344 5.93 -20.36 -21.96
N VAL A 345 4.74 -20.99 -21.99
CA VAL A 345 4.59 -22.39 -22.44
C VAL A 345 4.98 -22.54 -23.91
N LEU A 346 4.57 -21.62 -24.79
CA LEU A 346 4.92 -21.67 -26.21
C LEU A 346 6.43 -21.59 -26.40
N LEU A 347 7.10 -20.65 -25.73
CA LEU A 347 8.56 -20.51 -25.82
C LEU A 347 9.28 -21.73 -25.25
N THR A 348 8.85 -22.24 -24.10
CA THR A 348 9.52 -23.39 -23.45
C THR A 348 9.34 -24.69 -24.24
N LYS A 349 8.18 -24.89 -24.87
CA LYS A 349 7.86 -26.17 -25.55
C LYS A 349 8.17 -26.17 -27.03
N TRP A 350 8.08 -25.02 -27.69
CA TRP A 350 8.18 -24.95 -29.15
C TRP A 350 9.43 -24.26 -29.64
N TYR A 351 9.99 -23.30 -28.93
CA TYR A 351 11.22 -22.65 -29.37
C TYR A 351 12.44 -23.43 -28.86
N ASP A 352 13.33 -23.83 -29.77
CA ASP A 352 14.55 -24.61 -29.47
C ASP A 352 15.85 -23.80 -29.69
N GLY A 353 15.73 -22.50 -29.94
CA GLY A 353 16.88 -21.60 -30.00
C GLY A 353 17.44 -21.25 -28.62
N SER A 354 18.55 -20.50 -28.62
CA SER A 354 19.32 -20.20 -27.41
C SER A 354 19.42 -18.70 -27.10
N SER A 355 18.55 -17.86 -27.66
CA SER A 355 18.65 -16.42 -27.48
C SER A 355 18.43 -16.05 -26.01
N PRO A 356 19.44 -15.41 -25.37
CA PRO A 356 19.31 -14.98 -23.99
C PRO A 356 18.24 -13.87 -23.90
N ASN A 357 17.47 -13.86 -22.82
CA ASN A 357 16.44 -12.84 -22.56
C ASN A 357 15.29 -12.76 -23.58
N LEU A 358 15.08 -13.80 -24.38
CA LEU A 358 14.08 -13.78 -25.45
C LEU A 358 12.70 -13.29 -25.01
N PHE A 359 12.20 -13.79 -23.88
CA PHE A 359 10.90 -13.35 -23.34
C PHE A 359 10.85 -11.83 -23.09
N GLN A 360 11.92 -11.26 -22.55
CA GLN A 360 12.03 -9.84 -22.25
C GLN A 360 12.08 -9.02 -23.54
N ASP A 361 12.86 -9.48 -24.52
CA ASP A 361 13.01 -8.80 -25.81
C ASP A 361 11.70 -8.76 -26.58
N LEU A 362 10.90 -9.83 -26.51
CA LEU A 362 9.59 -9.93 -27.14
C LEU A 362 8.57 -8.93 -26.59
N ILE A 363 8.67 -8.56 -25.31
CA ILE A 363 7.71 -7.68 -24.65
C ILE A 363 8.21 -6.23 -24.49
N ALA A 364 9.39 -5.91 -25.00
CA ALA A 364 10.00 -4.57 -24.91
C ALA A 364 9.49 -3.60 -26.00
N GLY A 365 9.77 -2.31 -25.81
CA GLY A 365 9.57 -1.27 -26.84
C GLY A 365 8.11 -1.07 -27.23
N LEU A 366 7.29 -0.56 -26.32
CA LEU A 366 5.87 -0.31 -26.54
C LEU A 366 5.67 1.14 -27.00
N PRO A 367 5.42 1.37 -28.30
CA PRO A 367 5.28 2.73 -28.80
C PRO A 367 3.91 3.32 -28.44
N ASP A 368 3.85 4.64 -28.45
CA ASP A 368 2.62 5.42 -28.31
C ASP A 368 1.86 5.12 -27.00
N THR A 369 2.56 4.81 -25.90
CA THR A 369 1.96 4.74 -24.56
C THR A 369 1.84 6.14 -23.96
N ALA A 370 0.91 6.31 -23.01
CA ALA A 370 0.75 7.56 -22.27
C ALA A 370 2.06 7.98 -21.57
N LEU A 371 2.81 7.01 -21.03
CA LEU A 371 4.10 7.24 -20.39
C LEU A 371 5.16 7.74 -21.38
N VAL A 372 5.31 7.08 -22.53
CA VAL A 372 6.28 7.51 -23.56
C VAL A 372 5.94 8.90 -24.06
N THR A 373 4.64 9.19 -24.23
CA THR A 373 4.15 10.52 -24.62
C THR A 373 4.49 11.58 -23.57
N GLU A 374 4.23 11.31 -22.29
CA GLU A 374 4.60 12.18 -21.15
C GLU A 374 6.10 12.51 -21.16
N THR A 375 6.95 11.49 -21.31
CA THR A 375 8.41 11.65 -21.34
C THR A 375 8.87 12.45 -22.54
N ASN A 376 8.35 12.17 -23.74
CA ASN A 376 8.69 12.91 -24.96
C ASN A 376 8.32 14.39 -24.83
N ASP A 377 7.14 14.70 -24.29
CA ASP A 377 6.72 16.09 -24.14
C ASP A 377 7.55 16.84 -23.10
N LEU A 378 7.94 16.17 -22.01
CA LEU A 378 8.86 16.73 -21.02
C LEU A 378 10.25 17.00 -21.61
N TRP A 379 10.75 16.09 -22.44
CA TRP A 379 12.04 16.24 -23.12
C TRP A 379 12.05 17.41 -24.10
N LYS A 380 10.98 17.61 -24.88
CA LYS A 380 10.82 18.77 -25.77
C LYS A 380 10.92 20.09 -25.01
N LEU A 381 10.40 20.17 -23.79
CA LEU A 381 10.53 21.35 -22.94
C LEU A 381 11.97 21.53 -22.45
N ALA A 382 12.63 20.45 -22.00
CA ALA A 382 14.04 20.49 -21.61
C ALA A 382 14.95 20.93 -22.78
N ASP A 383 14.64 20.52 -24.01
CA ASP A 383 15.36 20.94 -25.21
C ASP A 383 15.26 22.44 -25.46
N ILE A 384 14.07 23.03 -25.29
CA ILE A 384 13.89 24.48 -25.44
C ILE A 384 14.79 25.22 -24.44
N ILE A 385 14.89 24.73 -23.20
CA ILE A 385 15.79 25.31 -22.19
C ILE A 385 17.24 25.16 -22.62
N THR A 386 17.64 23.95 -23.03
CA THR A 386 19.04 23.61 -23.34
C THR A 386 19.58 24.36 -24.56
N HIS A 387 18.75 24.58 -25.58
CA HIS A 387 19.13 25.32 -26.79
C HIS A 387 19.08 26.84 -26.63
N SER A 388 18.54 27.34 -25.50
CA SER A 388 18.50 28.77 -25.18
C SER A 388 19.52 29.11 -24.11
N LYS A 389 20.47 30.00 -24.44
CA LYS A 389 21.44 30.52 -23.47
C LYS A 389 20.75 31.23 -22.30
N ARG A 390 19.66 31.95 -22.57
CA ARG A 390 18.94 32.74 -21.56
C ARG A 390 18.11 31.85 -20.63
N LEU A 391 17.38 30.87 -21.17
CA LEU A 391 16.61 29.93 -20.35
C LEU A 391 17.53 29.03 -19.53
N SER A 392 18.63 28.55 -20.13
CA SER A 392 19.65 27.76 -19.40
C SER A 392 20.30 28.56 -18.28
N ALA A 393 20.63 29.84 -18.49
CA ALA A 393 21.12 30.70 -17.41
C ALA A 393 20.08 30.85 -16.29
N CYS A 394 18.81 31.13 -16.64
CA CYS A 394 17.71 31.23 -15.69
C CYS A 394 17.51 29.95 -14.86
N LEU A 395 17.62 28.76 -15.47
CA LEU A 395 17.52 27.47 -14.77
C LEU A 395 18.70 27.22 -13.82
N ASN A 396 19.88 27.77 -14.11
CA ASN A 396 21.07 27.65 -13.26
C ASN A 396 21.06 28.67 -12.11
N GLU A 397 20.49 29.85 -12.33
CA GLU A 397 20.47 30.97 -11.36
C GLU A 397 19.34 30.86 -10.33
N HIS A 398 18.19 30.30 -10.72
CA HIS A 398 16.99 30.23 -9.89
C HIS A 398 16.59 28.78 -9.58
N ARG A 399 16.10 28.55 -8.36
CA ARG A 399 15.66 27.22 -7.91
C ARG A 399 14.14 27.12 -7.80
N ASP A 400 13.61 25.91 -8.04
CA ASP A 400 12.23 25.53 -7.75
C ASP A 400 11.19 26.52 -8.30
N ALA A 401 10.32 27.08 -7.44
CA ALA A 401 9.29 28.04 -7.83
C ALA A 401 9.86 29.38 -8.32
N GLU A 402 11.06 29.77 -7.88
CA GLU A 402 11.69 31.02 -8.30
C GLU A 402 12.06 30.99 -9.79
N PHE A 403 12.44 29.82 -10.32
CA PHE A 403 12.68 29.64 -11.75
C PHE A 403 11.45 30.02 -12.56
N PHE A 404 10.27 29.48 -12.22
CA PHE A 404 9.02 29.78 -12.92
C PHE A 404 8.57 31.23 -12.74
N ALA A 405 8.89 31.87 -11.62
CA ALA A 405 8.66 33.29 -11.41
C ALA A 405 9.55 34.14 -12.34
N ALA A 406 10.86 33.85 -12.38
CA ALA A 406 11.83 34.57 -13.20
C ALA A 406 11.53 34.48 -14.71
N LEU A 407 10.99 33.36 -15.18
CA LEU A 407 10.56 33.19 -16.58
C LEU A 407 9.51 34.23 -17.02
N LYS A 408 8.73 34.80 -16.11
CA LYS A 408 7.70 35.81 -16.45
C LYS A 408 8.29 37.15 -16.85
N GLU A 409 9.51 37.45 -16.40
CA GLU A 409 10.15 38.75 -16.55
C GLU A 409 10.67 39.01 -17.97
N PHE A 410 10.72 37.98 -18.82
CA PHE A 410 11.24 38.12 -20.18
C PHE A 410 10.44 37.37 -21.24
N GLU A 411 10.50 37.86 -22.48
CA GLU A 411 9.65 37.39 -23.57
C GLU A 411 9.82 35.91 -23.88
N GLU A 412 11.06 35.44 -23.98
CA GLU A 412 11.37 34.03 -24.23
C GLU A 412 10.88 33.12 -23.11
N GLY A 413 10.97 33.57 -21.85
CA GLY A 413 10.47 32.83 -20.70
C GLY A 413 8.95 32.76 -20.68
N ARG A 414 8.25 33.85 -21.05
CA ARG A 414 6.79 33.84 -21.24
C ARG A 414 6.37 32.88 -22.36
N ALA A 415 7.11 32.84 -23.47
CA ALA A 415 6.86 31.89 -24.56
C ALA A 415 7.07 30.44 -24.12
N PHE A 416 8.09 30.16 -23.30
CA PHE A 416 8.28 28.85 -22.68
C PHE A 416 7.12 28.50 -21.75
N LEU A 417 6.68 29.42 -20.89
CA LEU A 417 5.55 29.20 -19.96
C LEU A 417 4.25 28.86 -20.68
N THR A 418 4.01 29.39 -21.88
CA THR A 418 2.85 28.99 -22.71
C THR A 418 2.93 27.52 -23.12
N LYS A 419 4.11 27.04 -23.52
CA LYS A 419 4.31 25.62 -23.88
C LYS A 419 4.22 24.72 -22.65
N TYR A 420 4.78 25.16 -21.52
CA TYR A 420 4.69 24.47 -20.25
C TYR A 420 3.24 24.35 -19.76
N ALA A 421 2.42 25.40 -19.92
CA ALA A 421 1.01 25.34 -19.59
C ALA A 421 0.24 24.31 -20.44
N ALA A 422 0.58 24.16 -21.73
CA ALA A 422 0.00 23.13 -22.59
C ALA A 422 0.39 21.71 -22.11
N PHE A 423 1.64 21.51 -21.69
CA PHE A 423 2.11 20.27 -21.09
C PHE A 423 1.33 19.92 -19.80
N LEU A 424 1.14 20.90 -18.91
CA LEU A 424 0.38 20.69 -17.68
C LEU A 424 -1.10 20.34 -17.95
N THR A 425 -1.72 20.87 -18.99
CA THR A 425 -3.10 20.48 -19.36
C THR A 425 -3.21 18.98 -19.68
N ALA A 426 -2.17 18.40 -20.29
CA ALA A 426 -2.15 16.98 -20.64
C ALA A 426 -1.74 16.07 -19.46
N HIS A 427 -0.78 16.53 -18.64
CA HIS A 427 -0.03 15.70 -17.68
C HIS A 427 -0.06 16.18 -16.22
N SER A 428 -0.95 17.12 -15.87
CA SER A 428 -1.08 17.74 -14.53
C SER A 428 -1.19 16.76 -13.36
N HIS A 429 -1.88 15.65 -13.56
CA HIS A 429 -2.20 14.64 -12.54
C HIS A 429 -1.03 13.73 -12.15
N ARG A 430 0.12 13.89 -12.81
CA ARG A 430 1.32 13.06 -12.60
C ARG A 430 2.25 13.69 -11.55
N GLY A 431 3.42 13.09 -11.31
CA GLY A 431 4.52 13.72 -10.58
C GLY A 431 4.90 13.15 -9.21
N HIS A 432 4.23 12.10 -8.73
CA HIS A 432 4.64 11.37 -7.52
C HIS A 432 4.33 9.87 -7.63
N GLN A 433 5.22 8.99 -7.15
CA GLN A 433 5.02 7.53 -7.14
C GLN A 433 3.74 7.13 -6.43
N ASP A 434 3.55 7.60 -5.20
CA ASP A 434 2.40 7.24 -4.39
C ASP A 434 1.13 7.87 -4.93
N ARG A 435 0.08 7.05 -4.97
CA ARG A 435 -1.25 7.43 -5.46
C ARG A 435 -2.12 8.04 -4.37
N ASP A 436 -1.61 8.18 -3.16
CA ASP A 436 -2.32 8.85 -2.08
C ASP A 436 -2.66 10.30 -2.49
N ILE A 437 -3.89 10.73 -2.22
CA ILE A 437 -4.37 12.08 -2.51
C ILE A 437 -3.69 13.14 -1.64
N TYR A 438 -2.93 12.75 -0.61
CA TYR A 438 -2.06 13.62 0.17
C TYR A 438 -0.93 14.24 -0.68
N TYR A 439 -0.27 13.43 -1.51
CA TYR A 439 0.91 13.89 -2.25
C TYR A 439 0.55 14.88 -3.35
N LYS A 440 1.42 15.88 -3.53
CA LYS A 440 1.26 16.91 -4.55
C LYS A 440 1.52 16.32 -5.95
N ARG A 441 0.75 16.77 -6.92
CA ARG A 441 0.92 16.48 -8.36
C ARG A 441 1.60 17.65 -9.07
N ARG A 442 2.03 17.46 -10.33
CA ARG A 442 2.75 18.48 -11.13
C ARG A 442 2.05 19.84 -11.15
N VAL A 443 0.72 19.83 -11.24
CA VAL A 443 -0.07 21.08 -11.24
C VAL A 443 -0.06 21.82 -9.90
N GLU A 444 0.20 21.11 -8.80
CA GLU A 444 0.21 21.67 -7.44
C GLU A 444 1.61 22.05 -6.98
N ASP A 445 2.65 21.40 -7.52
CA ASP A 445 4.04 21.66 -7.17
C ASP A 445 4.96 21.69 -8.41
N PRO A 446 5.31 22.88 -8.91
CA PRO A 446 6.17 23.02 -10.07
C PRO A 446 7.63 22.58 -9.79
N GLN A 447 8.01 22.36 -8.53
CA GLN A 447 9.33 21.82 -8.17
C GLN A 447 9.60 20.46 -8.84
N ILE A 448 8.55 19.64 -8.99
CA ILE A 448 8.64 18.32 -9.64
C ILE A 448 9.25 18.45 -11.04
N ASP A 449 8.77 19.41 -11.82
CA ASP A 449 9.19 19.60 -13.21
C ASP A 449 10.53 20.34 -13.31
N TYR A 450 10.80 21.29 -12.40
CA TYR A 450 12.11 21.93 -12.28
C TYR A 450 13.24 20.91 -12.09
N LEU A 451 13.07 19.96 -11.17
CA LEU A 451 14.06 18.90 -10.92
C LEU A 451 14.25 18.01 -12.15
N ALA A 452 13.16 17.70 -12.86
CA ALA A 452 13.25 16.93 -14.09
C ALA A 452 14.03 17.68 -15.19
N PHE A 453 13.77 18.98 -15.41
CA PHE A 453 14.51 19.79 -16.39
C PHE A 453 16.01 19.84 -16.10
N ARG A 454 16.39 19.98 -14.83
CA ARG A 454 17.79 19.96 -14.38
C ARG A 454 18.51 18.66 -14.73
N ALA A 455 17.85 17.54 -14.50
CA ALA A 455 18.43 16.23 -14.77
C ALA A 455 18.51 15.95 -16.29
N LEU A 456 17.48 16.32 -17.06
CA LEU A 456 17.44 16.15 -18.51
C LEU A 456 18.46 17.02 -19.26
N GLN A 457 18.82 18.20 -18.75
CA GLN A 457 19.83 19.08 -19.35
C GLN A 457 21.19 18.38 -19.54
N ASN A 458 21.51 17.40 -18.70
CA ASN A 458 22.77 16.65 -18.74
C ASN A 458 22.63 15.25 -19.35
N ALA A 459 21.43 14.87 -19.78
CA ALA A 459 21.18 13.57 -20.38
C ALA A 459 21.64 13.58 -21.86
N GLY A 460 22.72 12.86 -22.17
CA GLY A 460 23.28 12.80 -23.54
C GLY A 460 22.29 12.26 -24.59
N GLU A 461 22.55 12.53 -25.87
CA GLU A 461 21.62 12.23 -26.98
C GLU A 461 21.20 10.76 -27.11
N ALA A 462 22.06 9.82 -26.71
CA ALA A 462 21.76 8.38 -26.73
C ALA A 462 20.57 8.01 -25.83
N ASN A 463 20.26 8.85 -24.83
CA ASN A 463 19.21 8.63 -23.85
C ASN A 463 17.90 9.35 -24.19
N ARG A 464 17.84 10.01 -25.36
CA ARG A 464 16.59 10.56 -25.87
C ARG A 464 15.54 9.45 -25.99
N PRO A 465 14.27 9.69 -25.59
CA PRO A 465 13.30 8.62 -25.57
C PRO A 465 13.03 8.07 -26.97
N GLU A 466 13.09 8.89 -28.02
CA GLU A 466 12.89 8.42 -29.41
C GLU A 466 14.01 7.45 -29.85
N ASN A 467 15.26 7.71 -29.45
CA ASN A 467 16.40 6.85 -29.76
C ASN A 467 16.35 5.55 -28.96
N LEU A 468 15.96 5.63 -27.68
CA LEU A 468 15.74 4.49 -26.82
C LEU A 468 14.63 3.59 -27.38
N GLU A 469 13.49 4.17 -27.72
CA GLU A 469 12.33 3.49 -28.26
C GLU A 469 12.65 2.78 -29.59
N ALA A 470 13.33 3.47 -30.52
CA ALA A 470 13.75 2.89 -31.79
C ALA A 470 14.64 1.66 -31.60
N ARG A 471 15.57 1.71 -30.64
CA ARG A 471 16.45 0.58 -30.29
C ARG A 471 15.66 -0.59 -29.72
N LEU A 472 14.72 -0.34 -28.80
CA LEU A 472 13.88 -1.37 -28.19
C LEU A 472 12.94 -2.04 -29.21
N LEU A 473 12.34 -1.24 -30.11
CA LEU A 473 11.52 -1.72 -31.21
C LEU A 473 12.31 -2.62 -32.17
N ALA A 474 13.54 -2.22 -32.52
CA ALA A 474 14.42 -3.02 -33.37
C ALA A 474 14.77 -4.36 -32.69
N ARG A 475 15.07 -4.35 -31.39
CA ARG A 475 15.37 -5.55 -30.59
C ARG A 475 14.16 -6.50 -30.53
N ARG A 476 12.96 -5.98 -30.23
CA ARG A 476 11.73 -6.78 -30.26
C ARG A 476 11.48 -7.38 -31.64
N LYS A 477 11.63 -6.59 -32.70
CA LYS A 477 11.43 -7.07 -34.07
C LYS A 477 12.39 -8.21 -34.40
N ALA A 478 13.67 -8.07 -34.06
CA ALA A 478 14.66 -9.13 -34.26
C ALA A 478 14.29 -10.42 -33.50
N ALA A 479 13.94 -10.31 -32.21
CA ALA A 479 13.50 -11.44 -31.40
C ALA A 479 12.23 -12.10 -31.96
N THR A 480 11.27 -11.30 -32.42
CA THR A 480 10.03 -11.81 -33.03
C THR A 480 10.32 -12.55 -34.33
N ASP A 481 11.15 -11.97 -35.21
CA ASP A 481 11.52 -12.55 -36.49
C ASP A 481 12.28 -13.88 -36.29
N GLU A 482 13.17 -13.93 -35.31
CA GLU A 482 13.91 -15.13 -34.93
C GLU A 482 12.98 -16.27 -34.49
N VAL A 483 12.06 -16.00 -33.55
CA VAL A 483 11.09 -17.01 -33.08
C VAL A 483 10.19 -17.46 -34.20
N MET A 484 9.70 -16.54 -35.03
CA MET A 484 8.85 -16.86 -36.17
C MET A 484 9.58 -17.77 -37.17
N GLN A 485 10.84 -17.50 -37.49
CA GLN A 485 11.64 -18.33 -38.39
C GLN A 485 11.89 -19.72 -37.78
N ASN A 486 12.27 -19.76 -36.50
CA ASN A 486 12.50 -21.00 -35.77
C ASN A 486 11.25 -21.90 -35.78
N LEU A 487 10.10 -21.35 -35.36
CA LEU A 487 8.84 -22.09 -35.31
C LEU A 487 8.38 -22.52 -36.70
N SER A 488 8.53 -21.66 -37.72
CA SER A 488 8.12 -21.97 -39.10
C SER A 488 8.90 -23.13 -39.71
N ALA A 489 10.14 -23.37 -39.26
CA ALA A 489 10.98 -24.46 -39.73
C ALA A 489 10.61 -25.83 -39.12
N GLN A 490 9.72 -25.87 -38.13
CA GLN A 490 9.33 -27.09 -37.42
C GLN A 490 8.08 -27.78 -38.02
N PRO A 491 7.77 -29.02 -37.61
CA PRO A 491 6.49 -29.65 -37.93
C PRO A 491 5.29 -28.81 -37.46
N LEU A 492 4.30 -28.66 -38.35
CA LEU A 492 3.15 -27.74 -38.17
C LEU A 492 3.58 -26.27 -37.97
N GLY A 493 4.77 -25.90 -38.46
CA GLY A 493 5.42 -24.62 -38.16
C GLY A 493 4.59 -23.38 -38.50
N GLY A 494 3.87 -23.39 -39.62
CA GLY A 494 2.96 -22.29 -39.98
C GLY A 494 1.86 -22.05 -38.94
N VAL A 495 1.29 -23.12 -38.37
CA VAL A 495 0.26 -23.02 -37.32
C VAL A 495 0.89 -22.53 -36.01
N LYS A 496 2.05 -23.08 -35.62
CA LYS A 496 2.77 -22.66 -34.41
C LYS A 496 3.14 -21.18 -34.45
N ALA A 497 3.65 -20.72 -35.59
CA ALA A 497 4.05 -19.33 -35.81
C ALA A 497 2.85 -18.38 -35.73
N GLU A 498 1.71 -18.73 -36.35
CA GLU A 498 0.50 -17.91 -36.25
C GLU A 498 -0.09 -17.86 -34.82
N ILE A 499 -0.07 -18.98 -34.09
CA ILE A 499 -0.49 -18.99 -32.67
C ILE A 499 0.43 -18.10 -31.84
N PHE A 500 1.75 -18.23 -31.98
CA PHE A 500 2.72 -17.40 -31.28
C PHE A 500 2.48 -15.90 -31.56
N LYS A 501 2.34 -15.53 -32.83
CA LYS A 501 2.09 -14.17 -33.26
C LYS A 501 0.79 -13.61 -32.69
N MET A 502 -0.29 -14.39 -32.68
CA MET A 502 -1.56 -14.00 -32.08
C MET A 502 -1.42 -13.70 -30.59
N VAL A 503 -0.76 -14.60 -29.85
CA VAL A 503 -0.53 -14.45 -28.40
C VAL A 503 0.35 -13.24 -28.10
N LEU A 504 1.45 -13.07 -28.85
CA LEU A 504 2.36 -11.94 -28.68
C LEU A 504 1.66 -10.61 -28.94
N ASN A 505 0.90 -10.49 -30.04
CA ASN A 505 0.15 -9.27 -30.35
C ASN A 505 -0.85 -8.91 -29.26
N TYR A 506 -1.50 -9.91 -28.67
CA TYR A 506 -2.40 -9.71 -27.55
C TYR A 506 -1.67 -9.16 -26.32
N ILE A 507 -0.54 -9.76 -25.96
CA ILE A 507 0.29 -9.34 -24.83
C ILE A 507 0.81 -7.92 -25.02
N LEU A 508 1.31 -7.58 -26.21
CA LEU A 508 1.79 -6.23 -26.51
C LEU A 508 0.67 -5.19 -26.37
N ARG A 509 -0.54 -5.52 -26.83
CA ARG A 509 -1.73 -4.67 -26.64
C ARG A 509 -2.08 -4.52 -25.15
N PHE A 510 -1.98 -5.60 -24.37
CA PHE A 510 -2.22 -5.56 -22.92
C PHE A 510 -1.19 -4.68 -22.21
N LEU A 511 0.09 -4.86 -22.50
CA LEU A 511 1.15 -4.09 -21.85
C LEU A 511 1.05 -2.60 -22.15
N LYS A 512 0.67 -2.24 -23.38
CA LYS A 512 0.32 -0.85 -23.72
C LYS A 512 -0.84 -0.33 -22.86
N PHE A 513 -1.93 -1.08 -22.81
CA PHE A 513 -3.08 -0.71 -21.97
C PHE A 513 -2.72 -0.60 -20.49
N ARG A 514 -1.83 -1.47 -19.99
CA ARG A 514 -1.27 -1.49 -18.62
C ARG A 514 -0.33 -0.32 -18.30
N ASP A 515 0.01 0.50 -19.28
CA ASP A 515 0.66 1.78 -19.04
C ASP A 515 -0.36 2.94 -19.15
N ASP A 516 -1.31 2.83 -20.07
CA ASP A 516 -2.33 3.86 -20.35
C ASP A 516 -3.40 3.98 -19.25
N GLU A 517 -3.85 2.86 -18.66
CA GLU A 517 -4.83 2.81 -17.58
C GLU A 517 -4.37 3.60 -16.36
N ARG A 518 -3.06 3.55 -16.05
CA ARG A 518 -2.46 4.28 -14.93
C ARG A 518 -2.63 5.77 -15.11
N HIS A 519 -2.44 6.28 -16.33
CA HIS A 519 -2.62 7.70 -16.64
C HIS A 519 -4.04 8.16 -16.32
N PHE A 520 -5.02 7.33 -16.68
CA PHE A 520 -6.43 7.63 -16.42
C PHE A 520 -6.79 7.53 -14.93
N LEU A 521 -6.31 6.51 -14.23
CA LEU A 521 -6.53 6.33 -12.79
C LEU A 521 -5.98 7.51 -11.98
N ASP A 522 -4.77 7.96 -12.30
CA ASP A 522 -4.13 9.08 -11.62
C ASP A 522 -4.92 10.39 -11.86
N ARG A 523 -5.50 10.58 -13.05
CA ARG A 523 -6.39 11.71 -13.36
C ARG A 523 -7.63 11.75 -12.48
N MET A 524 -8.36 10.63 -12.37
CA MET A 524 -9.50 10.51 -11.45
C MET A 524 -9.08 10.71 -9.98
N THR A 525 -7.86 10.29 -9.63
CA THR A 525 -7.31 10.45 -8.28
C THR A 525 -7.03 11.92 -7.95
N LEU A 526 -6.49 12.71 -8.89
CA LEU A 526 -6.33 14.16 -8.72
C LEU A 526 -7.69 14.85 -8.60
N GLN A 527 -8.66 14.49 -9.43
CA GLN A 527 -10.01 15.05 -9.35
C GLN A 527 -10.63 14.80 -7.98
N LYS A 528 -10.50 13.58 -7.45
CA LYS A 528 -10.93 13.23 -6.09
C LYS A 528 -10.23 14.10 -5.05
N LYS A 529 -8.92 14.29 -5.16
CA LYS A 529 -8.17 15.21 -4.28
C LYS A 529 -8.81 16.59 -4.25
N HIS A 530 -9.09 17.21 -5.41
CA HIS A 530 -9.70 18.55 -5.45
C HIS A 530 -11.05 18.61 -4.73
N VAL A 531 -11.94 17.63 -4.94
CA VAL A 531 -13.26 17.62 -4.29
C VAL A 531 -13.12 17.50 -2.76
N PHE A 532 -12.27 16.60 -2.28
CA PHE A 532 -12.05 16.43 -0.83
C PHE A 532 -11.28 17.60 -0.21
N SER A 533 -10.35 18.23 -0.94
CA SER A 533 -9.64 19.43 -0.48
C SER A 533 -10.56 20.62 -0.25
N GLU A 534 -11.68 20.74 -0.98
CA GLU A 534 -12.69 21.76 -0.67
C GLU A 534 -13.42 21.47 0.66
N ILE A 535 -13.68 20.19 1.00
CA ILE A 535 -14.15 19.83 2.35
C ILE A 535 -13.08 20.21 3.38
N GLY A 536 -11.82 19.82 3.14
CA GLY A 536 -10.65 20.17 3.95
C GLY A 536 -10.57 21.68 4.24
N ARG A 537 -10.70 22.51 3.21
CA ARG A 537 -10.73 23.98 3.33
C ARG A 537 -11.87 24.45 4.23
N ARG A 538 -13.07 23.90 4.09
CA ARG A 538 -14.25 24.30 4.89
C ARG A 538 -14.12 23.85 6.35
N VAL A 539 -13.65 22.63 6.63
CA VAL A 539 -13.46 22.17 8.02
C VAL A 539 -12.39 23.01 8.73
N HIS A 540 -11.32 23.39 8.03
CA HIS A 540 -10.31 24.28 8.57
C HIS A 540 -10.85 25.71 8.80
N GLN A 541 -11.56 26.28 7.81
CA GLN A 541 -12.18 27.61 7.95
C GLN A 541 -13.19 27.69 9.10
N ARG A 542 -13.87 26.57 9.41
CA ARG A 542 -14.80 26.43 10.55
C ARG A 542 -14.09 26.21 11.89
N GLY A 543 -12.76 26.07 11.90
CA GLY A 543 -11.98 25.79 13.11
C GLY A 543 -12.13 24.37 13.65
N LEU A 544 -12.65 23.43 12.84
CA LEU A 544 -12.84 22.03 13.25
C LEU A 544 -11.52 21.23 13.25
N VAL A 545 -10.53 21.71 12.48
CA VAL A 545 -9.16 21.17 12.41
C VAL A 545 -8.15 22.31 12.45
N ALA A 546 -6.94 22.03 12.95
CA ALA A 546 -5.92 23.05 13.16
C ALA A 546 -5.23 23.47 11.86
N ASN A 547 -4.90 22.51 11.00
CA ASN A 547 -4.18 22.73 9.74
C ASN A 547 -5.02 22.31 8.53
N LEU A 548 -4.71 22.90 7.37
CA LEU A 548 -5.39 22.59 6.10
C LEU A 548 -5.25 21.12 5.68
N ASP A 549 -4.17 20.44 6.08
CA ASP A 549 -3.88 19.06 5.67
C ASP A 549 -4.30 18.03 6.74
N ASP A 550 -4.96 18.45 7.81
CA ASP A 550 -5.39 17.55 8.89
C ASP A 550 -6.50 16.58 8.44
N PHE A 551 -7.34 16.99 7.49
CA PHE A 551 -8.46 16.16 7.00
C PHE A 551 -8.00 14.88 6.30
N PHE A 552 -6.77 14.81 5.76
CA PHE A 552 -6.22 13.57 5.20
C PHE A 552 -6.08 12.48 6.27
N PHE A 553 -5.97 12.86 7.54
CA PHE A 553 -5.77 11.94 8.67
C PHE A 553 -7.07 11.49 9.35
N LEU A 554 -8.21 11.77 8.71
CA LEU A 554 -9.52 11.24 9.07
C LEU A 554 -10.01 10.32 7.94
N ALA A 555 -10.56 9.16 8.29
CA ALA A 555 -11.28 8.34 7.33
C ALA A 555 -12.52 9.08 6.81
N LYS A 556 -13.04 8.69 5.64
CA LYS A 556 -14.16 9.37 4.97
C LYS A 556 -15.36 9.62 5.90
N HIS A 557 -15.80 8.60 6.64
CA HIS A 557 -16.95 8.70 7.54
C HIS A 557 -16.66 9.59 8.75
N GLU A 558 -15.44 9.55 9.31
CA GLU A 558 -15.01 10.46 10.38
C GLU A 558 -14.99 11.92 9.91
N LEU A 559 -14.47 12.16 8.71
CA LEU A 559 -14.46 13.48 8.09
C LEU A 559 -15.89 14.00 7.87
N TYR A 560 -16.81 13.15 7.41
CA TYR A 560 -18.22 13.53 7.22
C TYR A 560 -18.91 13.79 8.56
N ALA A 561 -18.69 12.94 9.57
CA ALA A 561 -19.25 13.14 10.89
C ALA A 561 -18.73 14.44 11.53
N LEU A 562 -17.44 14.75 11.40
CA LEU A 562 -16.88 16.02 11.85
C LEU A 562 -17.47 17.20 11.08
N PHE A 563 -17.60 17.09 9.76
CA PHE A 563 -18.13 18.14 8.89
C PHE A 563 -19.60 18.47 9.18
N ASP A 564 -20.38 17.44 9.56
CA ASP A 564 -21.79 17.55 9.95
C ASP A 564 -21.98 17.93 11.43
N GLY A 565 -20.92 17.97 12.24
CA GLY A 565 -20.98 18.30 13.67
C GLY A 565 -21.43 17.14 14.58
N HIS A 566 -21.33 15.90 14.11
CA HIS A 566 -21.68 14.68 14.85
C HIS A 566 -20.48 13.97 15.50
N ALA A 567 -19.26 14.49 15.34
CA ALA A 567 -18.04 13.90 15.92
C ALA A 567 -17.41 14.82 16.98
N SER A 568 -16.78 14.23 18.00
CA SER A 568 -15.94 14.96 18.96
C SER A 568 -14.72 15.57 18.26
N GLN A 569 -14.58 16.88 18.34
CA GLN A 569 -13.40 17.59 17.82
C GLN A 569 -12.12 17.20 18.58
N ALA A 570 -12.24 16.92 19.88
CA ALA A 570 -11.12 16.51 20.72
C ALA A 570 -10.59 15.13 20.30
N LEU A 571 -11.50 14.15 20.10
CA LEU A 571 -11.12 12.82 19.63
C LEU A 571 -10.55 12.87 18.21
N CYS A 572 -11.18 13.62 17.29
CA CYS A 572 -10.66 13.79 15.94
C CYS A 572 -9.24 14.37 15.94
N ARG A 573 -8.95 15.36 16.79
CA ARG A 573 -7.61 15.93 16.93
C ARG A 573 -6.60 14.89 17.42
N ALA A 574 -6.94 14.11 18.44
CA ALA A 574 -6.07 13.05 18.96
C ALA A 574 -5.76 11.99 17.89
N LYS A 575 -6.77 11.57 17.11
CA LYS A 575 -6.60 10.67 15.97
C LYS A 575 -5.68 11.26 14.90
N ILE A 576 -5.91 12.50 14.49
CA ILE A 576 -5.09 13.21 13.50
C ILE A 576 -3.62 13.23 13.96
N GLU A 577 -3.35 13.65 15.20
CA GLU A 577 -1.99 13.75 15.74
C GLU A 577 -1.29 12.38 15.77
N ALA A 578 -1.95 11.34 16.28
CA ALA A 578 -1.37 10.00 16.35
C ALA A 578 -1.08 9.42 14.96
N ARG A 579 -2.06 9.48 14.05
CA ARG A 579 -1.94 8.95 12.68
C ARG A 579 -0.90 9.73 11.88
N ARG A 580 -0.82 11.06 12.03
CA ARG A 580 0.20 11.89 11.38
C ARG A 580 1.60 11.52 11.85
N ARG A 581 1.82 11.36 13.17
CA ARG A 581 3.15 10.94 13.70
C ARG A 581 3.60 9.61 13.11
N VAL A 582 2.72 8.61 13.06
CA VAL A 582 3.04 7.30 12.47
C VAL A 582 3.32 7.43 10.97
N PHE A 583 2.49 8.16 10.23
CA PHE A 583 2.67 8.42 8.81
C PHE A 583 4.00 9.13 8.49
N GLU A 584 4.40 10.11 9.29
CA GLU A 584 5.67 10.82 9.13
C GLU A 584 6.86 9.92 9.43
N ARG A 585 6.82 9.14 10.53
CA ARG A 585 7.87 8.16 10.84
C ARG A 585 8.00 7.09 9.76
N ARG A 586 6.87 6.64 9.20
CA ARG A 586 6.81 5.71 8.07
C ARG A 586 7.51 6.27 6.83
N ASN A 587 7.16 7.47 6.43
CA ASN A 587 7.76 8.15 5.28
C ASN A 587 9.24 8.48 5.52
N ALA A 588 9.63 8.77 6.75
CA ALA A 588 11.02 8.95 7.17
C ALA A 588 11.80 7.64 7.35
N ARG A 589 11.16 6.47 7.16
CA ARG A 589 11.76 5.14 7.35
C ARG A 589 12.29 4.89 8.76
N LEU A 590 11.67 5.53 9.76
CA LEU A 590 11.94 5.30 11.19
C LEU A 590 11.05 4.19 11.78
N GLU A 591 10.02 3.77 11.05
CA GLU A 591 9.06 2.74 11.46
C GLU A 591 8.77 1.81 10.26
N HIS A 592 8.96 0.51 10.44
CA HIS A 592 8.77 -0.52 9.41
C HIS A 592 7.46 -1.28 9.58
N ALA A 593 6.95 -1.86 8.49
CA ALA A 593 5.69 -2.57 8.47
C ALA A 593 6.07 -4.03 8.58
N PRO A 594 5.50 -4.76 9.54
CA PRO A 594 5.51 -6.22 9.49
C PRO A 594 5.09 -6.70 8.10
N THR A 595 5.77 -7.72 7.58
CA THR A 595 5.35 -8.31 6.29
C THR A 595 4.01 -9.02 6.44
N TYR A 596 3.80 -9.68 7.60
CA TYR A 596 2.54 -10.35 7.91
C TYR A 596 1.99 -9.93 9.27
N LEU A 597 0.66 -9.90 9.36
CA LEU A 597 -0.08 -9.73 10.61
C LEU A 597 -1.08 -10.86 10.79
N GLN A 598 -1.36 -11.21 12.04
CA GLN A 598 -2.48 -12.03 12.45
C GLN A 598 -2.99 -11.54 13.81
N ALA A 599 -4.30 -11.47 14.01
CA ALA A 599 -4.94 -10.89 15.20
C ALA A 599 -4.38 -9.49 15.59
N GLY A 600 -3.99 -8.66 14.60
CA GLY A 600 -3.40 -7.33 14.82
C GLY A 600 -1.95 -7.31 15.33
N MET A 601 -1.31 -8.48 15.47
CA MET A 601 0.08 -8.64 15.87
C MET A 601 0.97 -9.06 14.71
N THR A 602 2.27 -8.75 14.80
CA THR A 602 3.29 -9.22 13.86
C THR A 602 3.34 -10.75 13.84
N LEU A 603 3.26 -11.33 12.64
CA LEU A 603 3.42 -12.76 12.41
C LEU A 603 4.68 -13.02 11.58
N ASN A 604 5.55 -13.89 12.06
CA ASN A 604 6.76 -14.30 11.35
C ASN A 604 6.48 -15.60 10.58
N LEU A 605 6.24 -15.50 9.26
CA LEU A 605 6.02 -16.64 8.36
C LEU A 605 7.15 -16.89 7.38
N ASP A 606 8.16 -16.03 7.36
CA ASP A 606 9.34 -16.25 6.55
C ASP A 606 10.20 -17.30 7.27
N ASN A 607 10.45 -18.45 6.63
CA ASN A 607 11.40 -19.48 7.12
C ASN A 607 12.86 -18.95 7.24
N ASN A 608 13.09 -17.69 6.87
CA ASN A 608 14.32 -16.92 6.98
C ASN A 608 14.04 -15.56 7.65
N SER A 609 13.34 -15.53 8.78
CA SER A 609 13.21 -14.30 9.57
C SER A 609 14.61 -13.71 9.84
N ASP A 610 14.84 -12.49 9.40
CA ASP A 610 15.93 -11.59 9.82
C ASP A 610 17.39 -12.04 9.63
N GLN A 611 17.65 -13.20 9.02
CA GLN A 611 19.01 -13.56 8.62
C GLN A 611 19.28 -13.10 7.19
N ILE A 612 19.96 -11.95 7.11
CA ILE A 612 20.82 -11.59 5.98
C ILE A 612 21.61 -12.85 5.61
N THR A 613 21.24 -13.53 4.53
CA THR A 613 22.00 -14.70 4.09
C THR A 613 23.23 -14.17 3.35
N LEU A 614 24.23 -13.75 4.13
CA LEU A 614 25.61 -13.63 3.66
C LEU A 614 26.08 -15.05 3.36
N VAL A 615 25.75 -15.55 2.17
CA VAL A 615 26.43 -16.73 1.64
C VAL A 615 27.69 -16.18 0.97
N ASP A 616 28.86 -16.55 1.51
CA ASP A 616 30.17 -16.13 0.98
C ASP A 616 30.40 -14.61 0.87
N GLY A 617 29.76 -13.81 1.75
CA GLY A 617 29.98 -12.35 1.81
C GLY A 617 29.13 -11.51 0.86
N ALA A 618 28.19 -12.11 0.11
CA ALA A 618 27.27 -11.41 -0.78
C ALA A 618 25.88 -11.23 -0.15
N LEU A 619 25.28 -10.04 -0.33
CA LEU A 619 23.85 -9.80 -0.08
C LEU A 619 23.05 -10.42 -1.23
N ARG A 620 22.09 -11.28 -0.90
CA ARG A 620 21.31 -12.00 -1.91
C ARG A 620 19.91 -11.42 -2.07
N GLY A 621 19.62 -10.92 -3.27
CA GLY A 621 18.30 -10.46 -3.71
C GLY A 621 17.78 -11.29 -4.89
N VAL A 622 16.85 -10.71 -5.64
CA VAL A 622 16.28 -11.26 -6.86
C VAL A 622 16.80 -10.46 -8.06
N GLY A 623 17.49 -11.11 -9.00
CA GLY A 623 17.89 -10.47 -10.25
C GLY A 623 16.68 -10.04 -11.08
N THR A 624 16.61 -8.76 -11.46
CA THR A 624 15.50 -8.18 -12.23
C THR A 624 15.90 -7.75 -13.65
N SER A 625 17.19 -7.44 -13.85
CA SER A 625 17.79 -7.12 -15.15
C SER A 625 19.21 -7.67 -15.20
N ARG A 626 19.57 -8.39 -16.27
CA ARG A 626 20.84 -9.11 -16.40
C ARG A 626 22.08 -8.22 -16.51
N GLY A 627 23.24 -8.81 -16.25
CA GLY A 627 24.55 -8.17 -16.34
C GLY A 627 25.19 -7.97 -14.97
N GLU A 628 26.45 -7.54 -14.97
CA GLU A 628 27.23 -7.31 -13.76
C GLU A 628 27.95 -5.96 -13.87
N VAL A 629 27.93 -5.20 -12.78
CA VAL A 629 28.57 -3.89 -12.73
C VAL A 629 29.07 -3.55 -11.34
N THR A 630 30.22 -2.88 -11.26
CA THR A 630 30.81 -2.38 -10.00
C THR A 630 30.86 -0.86 -10.00
N GLY A 631 30.35 -0.22 -8.95
CA GLY A 631 30.27 1.24 -8.85
C GLY A 631 29.96 1.75 -7.46
N ARG A 632 29.93 3.08 -7.32
CA ARG A 632 29.60 3.74 -6.06
C ARG A 632 28.09 3.65 -5.82
N ALA A 633 27.69 3.11 -4.68
CA ALA A 633 26.35 3.08 -4.17
C ALA A 633 25.88 4.50 -3.87
N ARG A 634 24.78 4.91 -4.50
CA ARG A 634 24.10 6.17 -4.23
C ARG A 634 22.73 5.89 -3.65
N VAL A 635 22.57 6.09 -2.34
CA VAL A 635 21.32 5.80 -1.64
C VAL A 635 20.42 7.03 -1.64
N VAL A 636 19.34 6.95 -2.42
CA VAL A 636 18.37 8.04 -2.63
C VAL A 636 17.04 7.65 -1.99
N ARG A 637 16.65 8.34 -0.90
CA ARG A 637 15.44 8.01 -0.12
C ARG A 637 14.17 8.65 -0.68
N SER A 638 14.32 9.75 -1.39
CA SER A 638 13.20 10.51 -1.95
C SER A 638 13.61 11.26 -3.21
N MET A 639 12.62 11.68 -4.00
CA MET A 639 12.83 12.48 -5.21
C MET A 639 13.60 13.80 -4.96
N LYS A 640 13.57 14.33 -3.74
CA LYS A 640 14.32 15.55 -3.36
C LYS A 640 15.83 15.34 -3.40
N GLU A 641 16.28 14.10 -3.22
CA GLU A 641 17.69 13.73 -3.24
C GLU A 641 18.19 13.34 -4.63
N ILE A 642 17.33 13.36 -5.65
CA ILE A 642 17.67 12.88 -7.00
C ILE A 642 18.85 13.65 -7.62
N GLY A 643 19.02 14.93 -7.26
CA GLY A 643 20.15 15.76 -7.70
C GLY A 643 21.52 15.32 -7.18
N ARG A 644 21.59 14.35 -6.24
CA ARG A 644 22.84 13.76 -5.74
C ARG A 644 23.37 12.63 -6.62
N VAL A 645 22.57 12.14 -7.56
CA VAL A 645 22.98 11.05 -8.47
C VAL A 645 23.98 11.60 -9.46
N GLU A 646 25.18 11.02 -9.48
CA GLU A 646 26.22 11.38 -10.42
C GLU A 646 26.39 10.30 -11.49
N LYS A 647 27.19 10.61 -12.51
CA LYS A 647 27.53 9.68 -13.58
C LYS A 647 28.24 8.43 -13.00
N ASP A 648 27.88 7.27 -13.52
CA ASP A 648 28.43 5.95 -13.18
C ASP A 648 28.13 5.45 -11.74
N ASP A 649 27.18 6.08 -11.05
CA ASP A 649 26.63 5.60 -9.77
C ASP A 649 25.81 4.31 -9.95
N ILE A 650 25.72 3.51 -8.88
CA ILE A 650 24.71 2.46 -8.71
C ILE A 650 23.62 3.03 -7.82
N LEU A 651 22.42 3.22 -8.38
CA LEU A 651 21.30 3.80 -7.67
C LEU A 651 20.68 2.78 -6.72
N ILE A 652 20.52 3.16 -5.46
CA ILE A 652 19.82 2.39 -4.44
C ILE A 652 18.62 3.20 -3.97
N CYS A 653 17.42 2.70 -4.19
CA CYS A 653 16.19 3.33 -3.74
C CYS A 653 15.11 2.28 -3.41
N ASN A 654 14.00 2.72 -2.81
CA ASN A 654 12.94 1.80 -2.43
C ASN A 654 12.21 1.28 -3.68
N SER A 655 11.87 2.20 -4.57
CA SER A 655 11.09 2.01 -5.79
C SER A 655 11.41 3.14 -6.76
N THR A 656 11.05 2.97 -8.03
CA THR A 656 11.16 4.02 -9.06
C THR A 656 9.82 4.29 -9.71
N ASP A 657 9.60 5.54 -10.09
CA ASP A 657 8.46 6.01 -10.90
C ASP A 657 8.95 6.77 -12.14
N PRO A 658 8.05 7.17 -13.06
CA PRO A 658 8.43 7.94 -14.26
C PRO A 658 9.21 9.23 -14.00
N GLY A 659 9.05 9.86 -12.83
CA GLY A 659 9.84 11.01 -12.41
C GLY A 659 11.33 10.70 -12.26
N TRP A 660 11.72 9.44 -12.04
CA TRP A 660 13.12 9.02 -11.92
C TRP A 660 13.82 8.83 -13.26
N MET A 661 13.07 8.78 -14.38
CA MET A 661 13.63 8.60 -15.72
C MET A 661 14.85 9.49 -16.05
N PRO A 662 14.94 10.76 -15.59
CA PRO A 662 16.09 11.59 -15.88
C PRO A 662 17.44 11.10 -15.31
N VAL A 663 17.46 10.24 -14.29
CA VAL A 663 18.73 9.71 -13.72
C VAL A 663 19.14 8.34 -14.25
N PHE A 664 18.23 7.58 -14.86
CA PHE A 664 18.55 6.30 -15.50
C PHE A 664 19.70 6.40 -16.53
N PRO A 665 19.79 7.48 -17.33
CA PRO A 665 20.94 7.79 -18.19
C PRO A 665 22.30 7.94 -17.49
N LEU A 666 22.31 8.31 -16.21
CA LEU A 666 23.54 8.64 -15.46
C LEU A 666 24.11 7.42 -14.75
N ILE A 667 23.26 6.49 -14.35
CA ILE A 667 23.62 5.33 -13.52
C ILE A 667 24.09 4.17 -14.39
N LYS A 668 24.81 3.23 -13.79
CA LYS A 668 25.24 1.99 -14.46
C LYS A 668 24.67 0.71 -13.84
N GLY A 669 23.98 0.82 -12.71
CA GLY A 669 23.28 -0.29 -12.04
C GLY A 669 22.17 0.21 -11.12
N LEU A 670 21.24 -0.67 -10.76
CA LEU A 670 20.06 -0.35 -9.94
C LEU A 670 19.82 -1.39 -8.85
N VAL A 671 19.56 -0.95 -7.63
CA VAL A 671 19.09 -1.78 -6.52
C VAL A 671 17.78 -1.22 -5.99
N LEU A 672 16.73 -2.05 -5.97
CA LEU A 672 15.39 -1.69 -5.49
C LEU A 672 15.04 -2.49 -4.23
N GLU A 673 14.42 -1.87 -3.23
CA GLU A 673 13.88 -2.63 -2.10
C GLU A 673 12.59 -3.38 -2.47
N THR A 674 11.77 -2.76 -3.32
CA THR A 674 10.43 -3.22 -3.67
C THR A 674 10.24 -3.30 -5.19
N GLY A 675 9.34 -4.18 -5.61
CA GLY A 675 8.99 -4.41 -7.01
C GLY A 675 9.56 -5.72 -7.56
N GLY A 676 8.72 -6.47 -8.28
CA GLY A 676 9.12 -7.72 -8.93
C GLY A 676 9.72 -7.53 -10.33
N MET A 677 9.96 -8.63 -11.05
CA MET A 677 10.51 -8.62 -12.41
C MET A 677 9.69 -7.76 -13.40
N LEU A 678 8.39 -7.54 -13.16
CA LEU A 678 7.52 -6.75 -14.04
C LEU A 678 7.29 -5.31 -13.55
N ALA A 679 7.91 -4.91 -12.44
CA ALA A 679 7.80 -3.57 -11.88
C ALA A 679 8.46 -2.53 -12.78
N HIS A 680 8.02 -1.28 -12.65
CA HIS A 680 8.49 -0.18 -13.51
C HIS A 680 10.02 -0.02 -13.52
N GLY A 681 10.67 -0.09 -12.36
CA GLY A 681 12.14 0.00 -12.28
C GLY A 681 12.87 -1.20 -12.88
N ALA A 682 12.29 -2.39 -12.80
CA ALA A 682 12.79 -3.58 -13.49
C ALA A 682 12.62 -3.47 -15.02
N CYS A 683 11.52 -2.88 -15.50
CA CYS A 683 11.34 -2.59 -16.91
C CYS A 683 12.34 -1.55 -17.41
N LEU A 684 12.45 -0.40 -16.73
CA LEU A 684 13.37 0.66 -17.12
C LEU A 684 14.83 0.19 -17.08
N SER A 685 15.26 -0.51 -16.03
CA SER A 685 16.64 -1.04 -15.98
C SER A 685 16.96 -1.91 -17.19
N ARG A 686 16.03 -2.77 -17.65
CA ARG A 686 16.19 -3.54 -18.89
C ARG A 686 16.24 -2.68 -20.14
N GLU A 687 15.41 -1.65 -20.22
CA GLU A 687 15.38 -0.71 -21.35
C GLU A 687 16.70 0.03 -21.52
N TYR A 688 17.27 0.48 -20.39
CA TYR A 688 18.58 1.14 -20.35
C TYR A 688 19.75 0.15 -20.35
N GLY A 689 19.51 -1.15 -20.23
CA GLY A 689 20.55 -2.19 -20.20
C GLY A 689 21.38 -2.21 -18.91
N LEU A 690 20.78 -1.75 -17.81
CA LEU A 690 21.38 -1.66 -16.48
C LEU A 690 21.19 -2.98 -15.75
N PRO A 691 22.25 -3.58 -15.16
CA PRO A 691 22.11 -4.64 -14.16
C PRO A 691 21.25 -4.17 -13.00
N ALA A 692 20.26 -4.99 -12.61
CA ALA A 692 19.37 -4.64 -11.52
C ALA A 692 19.02 -5.81 -10.61
N VAL A 693 19.00 -5.55 -9.31
CA VAL A 693 18.67 -6.52 -8.26
C VAL A 693 17.62 -5.91 -7.33
N GLN A 694 16.60 -6.69 -7.01
CA GLN A 694 15.68 -6.35 -5.92
C GLN A 694 16.20 -6.98 -4.62
N LEU A 695 16.53 -6.13 -3.64
CA LEU A 695 17.02 -6.55 -2.33
C LEU A 695 16.23 -5.83 -1.24
N ARG A 696 15.46 -6.58 -0.45
CA ARG A 696 14.73 -6.02 0.70
C ARG A 696 15.70 -5.30 1.66
N ASN A 697 15.29 -4.14 2.16
CA ASN A 697 16.06 -3.30 3.08
C ASN A 697 17.43 -2.80 2.53
N ALA A 698 17.64 -2.78 1.21
CA ALA A 698 18.88 -2.32 0.59
C ALA A 698 19.34 -0.93 1.05
N ILE A 699 18.43 0.01 1.31
CA ILE A 699 18.74 1.38 1.78
C ILE A 699 19.40 1.36 3.17
N GLN A 700 19.13 0.33 3.96
CA GLN A 700 19.66 0.13 5.30
C GLN A 700 20.92 -0.71 5.29
N LEU A 701 20.95 -1.74 4.43
CA LEU A 701 22.04 -2.70 4.33
C LEU A 701 23.27 -2.12 3.65
N ILE A 702 23.10 -1.14 2.76
CA ILE A 702 24.19 -0.57 1.97
C ILE A 702 24.36 0.90 2.34
N ALA A 703 25.53 1.26 2.86
CA ALA A 703 25.85 2.65 3.18
C ALA A 703 26.03 3.50 1.91
N ASP A 704 25.54 4.74 1.92
CA ASP A 704 25.75 5.70 0.82
C ASP A 704 27.25 5.96 0.64
N GLY A 705 27.73 5.87 -0.61
CA GLY A 705 29.14 6.03 -0.96
C GLY A 705 29.95 4.73 -1.01
N SER A 706 29.40 3.58 -0.57
CA SER A 706 30.09 2.27 -0.66
C SER A 706 30.39 1.90 -2.12
N VAL A 707 31.49 1.20 -2.39
CA VAL A 707 31.70 0.56 -3.71
C VAL A 707 31.07 -0.82 -3.66
N ILE A 708 30.09 -1.07 -4.55
CA ILE A 708 29.37 -2.34 -4.61
C ILE A 708 29.44 -2.93 -6.02
N THR A 709 29.41 -4.26 -6.10
CA THR A 709 29.17 -5.01 -7.34
C THR A 709 27.75 -5.55 -7.32
N VAL A 710 26.98 -5.26 -8.37
CA VAL A 710 25.61 -5.76 -8.54
C VAL A 710 25.62 -6.73 -9.70
N ASN A 711 25.27 -8.00 -9.42
CA ASN A 711 25.07 -9.04 -10.42
C ASN A 711 23.57 -9.32 -10.58
N GLY A 712 23.00 -8.82 -11.66
CA GLY A 712 21.60 -8.98 -11.98
C GLY A 712 21.23 -10.34 -12.57
N ASP A 713 22.20 -11.19 -12.89
CA ASP A 713 22.00 -12.58 -13.33
C ASP A 713 21.78 -13.52 -12.13
N SER A 714 22.63 -13.42 -11.11
CA SER A 714 22.55 -14.24 -9.88
C SER A 714 21.65 -13.62 -8.81
N GLY A 715 21.41 -12.30 -8.88
CA GLY A 715 20.72 -11.55 -7.83
C GLY A 715 21.63 -11.15 -6.67
N GLU A 716 22.95 -11.24 -6.83
CA GLU A 716 23.92 -10.99 -5.76
C GLU A 716 24.43 -9.54 -5.77
N ILE A 717 24.66 -9.01 -4.58
CA ILE A 717 25.28 -7.71 -4.35
C ILE A 717 26.47 -7.90 -3.41
N ILE A 718 27.68 -7.55 -3.85
CA ILE A 718 28.91 -7.69 -3.07
C ILE A 718 29.38 -6.29 -2.68
N ILE A 719 29.55 -6.04 -1.38
CA ILE A 719 30.17 -4.81 -0.89
C ILE A 719 31.68 -4.95 -1.04
N VAL A 720 32.28 -4.16 -1.93
CA VAL A 720 33.71 -4.18 -2.24
C VAL A 720 34.49 -3.27 -1.29
N GLU A 721 33.92 -2.10 -0.97
CA GLU A 721 34.51 -1.10 -0.07
C GLU A 721 33.39 -0.34 0.65
N GLU A 722 33.49 -0.19 1.97
CA GLU A 722 32.61 0.68 2.75
C GLU A 722 33.21 2.09 2.86
N PRO A 723 32.38 3.15 2.90
CA PRO A 723 32.88 4.50 3.10
C PRO A 723 33.53 4.63 4.48
N GLU A 724 34.64 5.38 4.57
CA GLU A 724 35.23 5.73 5.88
C GLU A 724 34.17 6.45 6.73
N LYS A 725 33.84 5.90 7.90
CA LYS A 725 32.94 6.55 8.86
C LYS A 725 33.57 7.88 9.28
N GLU A 726 33.01 9.00 8.84
CA GLU A 726 33.26 10.29 9.50
C GLU A 726 32.88 10.14 10.97
N ALA A 727 33.84 10.44 11.85
CA ALA A 727 33.66 10.32 13.28
C ALA A 727 32.64 11.36 13.79
N ALA A 728 31.40 10.89 13.97
CA ALA A 728 30.26 11.41 14.75
C ALA A 728 29.75 12.83 14.45
#